data_AF-D7N9D9-F1
#
_entry.id   AF-D7N9D9-F1
#
_cell.length_a   1.000
_cell.length_b   1.000
_cell.length_c   1.000
_cell.angle_alpha   90.00
_cell.angle_beta   90.00
_cell.angle_gamma   90.00
#
_symmetry.space_group_name_H-M   'P 1'
#
loop_
_entity.id
_entity.type
_entity.pdbx_description
1 polymer ?
#
loop_
_entity_poly.entity_id
_entity_poly.type
_entity_poly.pdbx_seq_one_letter_code
_entity_poly.pdbx_strand_id
1 'polypeptide(L)'
;MPRLDHKLRHIKGFLLLLIGGLFLFSACRPEYKSEVDKLNDISYSFHYRNLDSTKYYANKALNLSEDYDNGYAEALNNLAFVSIVKMNYDNAYKLLNAVLKATDNQFELLVADIQFMRLCQRQSRNKDFYIYRESALHRLHRIKEEQSGLTSRQLRRLTYAKSEFDIVNSTYFYYIGLRKQAIEALDNIDPYGAIQQDTAQLLSYYYNIGSGGMITSGTSREIIQKEFDYLVKCYLLALQHNYPFWEANSMQAISEHLQDKKQRDVLIADNLPTMKFLNVDHMPDSLLAGNLAQRSLDIFIRYGDVYQIAGAYRTLAQCYWHINDYHSANICLNDALLRDTVIQRAPDLVASIREQMSLVYSAIDDKTQSDFNRNIYLDMQEKTRQDRQLEARADQLNKSASTLNFMIGAVVFMIVIVILLLIFFDRMRVRSDKKFSIERLFAPLDEWQEREKKIRLQQEDNFEQVDEQIQMESLHLSDNLRRNIEQRAKIALVNSITPLIDRIIHEINCLRNRHETEKVRLERYAYISELTNQIGEYNNVLTQWIQLRQGQLSIKVESFALQDLFDIVVKGYMSFRLKGISLKVKATDAVVKADKTLTLFMINTLADNARKYTPQGGCVTIYSQTTEEAVEIVIEDNGQGMTEKQVLHLFDHKTIVDESLKENELIPEEKSHGFGLMNCKGIIDKYRKISSIFSVCSIKVESEIGKGSRFSFRLPKGVLRLLFVFSFLSLSSSIFASSYLLKKAASFADSAYFCNLNGRYETTLDYADSCRTYLNKYYRLLGLQETADTLRYIETEVTPVEITWYHRHLRFDYNVILDIRNETAVANLALHDWDAYHYNNRVYTLLFRETSADNSLGEYVRVMQRSENNKNVAIILLVLLLILIFPAYYFLYYRHRLYYRLAVDRVDKINAVLLSDLTPQEKLSNINKIWAQANLLLKATNSKLNDVVEKIRLALANKIEDDNKQSISLELAKDELHRIIYENQRLHISNNVLDNCLSTLKHETMYYPSRIRQLVDEKDKNLNAINEVALYYKQLYALLSEQAMVQIDNNLKANSQLVNYLLELLKKISGEKNLEKTLVEKDNQYVIIRLILPSLHLSDVQCAALFTPLSININYMVCRQIVREIGETTNLRGCGIEASHLPDDAGTQIEITLPRQLNIKLNS
;
A
#
# COMPACT_ATOMS: atom_id res chain seq x y z
N MET A 1 21.38 24.86 -79.23
CA MET A 1 21.21 24.54 -77.79
C MET A 1 21.21 23.01 -77.60
N PRO A 2 22.31 22.35 -77.17
CA PRO A 2 22.34 20.88 -77.10
C PRO A 2 22.39 20.25 -75.69
N ARG A 3 22.49 21.04 -74.60
CA ARG A 3 22.76 20.51 -73.24
C ARG A 3 21.53 20.22 -72.35
N LEU A 4 20.30 20.47 -72.80
CA LEU A 4 19.09 20.17 -72.02
C LEU A 4 18.57 18.73 -72.25
N ASP A 5 18.53 18.28 -73.50
CA ASP A 5 17.81 17.06 -73.91
C ASP A 5 18.40 15.78 -73.25
N HIS A 6 19.71 15.74 -73.07
CA HIS A 6 20.40 14.60 -72.47
C HIS A 6 20.07 14.37 -70.98
N LYS A 7 19.59 15.39 -70.25
CA LYS A 7 19.10 15.22 -68.87
C LYS A 7 17.65 14.72 -68.83
N LEU A 8 16.80 15.18 -69.75
CA LEU A 8 15.41 14.77 -69.83
C LEU A 8 15.25 13.26 -70.13
N ARG A 9 16.13 12.68 -70.96
CA ARG A 9 16.14 11.23 -71.22
C ARG A 9 16.45 10.39 -69.98
N HIS A 10 17.45 10.77 -69.17
CA HIS A 10 17.77 10.05 -67.92
C HIS A 10 16.63 10.13 -66.89
N ILE A 11 15.98 11.28 -66.74
CA ILE A 11 14.85 11.44 -65.82
C ILE A 11 13.68 10.54 -66.26
N LYS A 12 13.34 10.51 -67.56
CA LYS A 12 12.29 9.61 -68.07
C LYS A 12 12.63 8.13 -67.88
N GLY A 13 13.88 7.72 -68.13
CA GLY A 13 14.32 6.34 -67.92
C GLY A 13 14.24 5.90 -66.45
N PHE A 14 14.65 6.77 -65.53
CA PHE A 14 14.56 6.53 -64.09
C PHE A 14 13.11 6.46 -63.59
N LEU A 15 12.23 7.33 -64.11
CA LEU A 15 10.80 7.30 -63.78
C LEU A 15 10.11 6.02 -64.29
N LEU A 16 10.46 5.56 -65.50
CA LEU A 16 9.96 4.31 -66.06
C LEU A 16 10.43 3.08 -65.28
N LEU A 17 11.66 3.07 -64.76
CA LEU A 17 12.15 2.01 -63.86
C LEU A 17 11.43 2.01 -62.50
N LEU A 18 11.15 3.19 -61.93
CA LEU A 18 10.34 3.32 -60.71
C LEU A 18 8.90 2.83 -60.91
N ILE A 19 8.25 3.21 -62.02
CA ILE A 19 6.90 2.76 -62.36
C ILE A 19 6.88 1.25 -62.66
N GLY A 20 7.87 0.73 -63.37
CA GLY A 20 8.02 -0.71 -63.63
C GLY A 20 8.22 -1.53 -62.34
N GLY A 21 9.02 -1.01 -61.40
CA GLY A 21 9.18 -1.60 -60.07
C GLY A 21 7.86 -1.64 -59.28
N LEU A 22 7.08 -0.54 -59.31
CA LEU A 22 5.78 -0.47 -58.65
C LEU A 22 4.76 -1.48 -59.20
N PHE A 23 4.81 -1.81 -60.50
CA PHE A 23 3.96 -2.87 -61.06
C PHE A 23 4.39 -4.29 -60.64
N LEU A 24 5.69 -4.54 -60.41
CA LEU A 24 6.19 -5.84 -59.96
C LEU A 24 5.78 -6.19 -58.51
N PHE A 25 5.63 -5.18 -57.64
CA PHE A 25 5.13 -5.39 -56.26
C PHE A 25 3.60 -5.44 -56.13
N SER A 26 2.85 -5.27 -57.23
CA SER A 26 1.37 -5.19 -57.20
C SER A 26 0.66 -6.51 -57.54
N ALA A 27 1.40 -7.56 -57.89
CA ALA A 27 0.87 -8.75 -58.58
C ALA A 27 0.72 -10.03 -57.73
N CYS A 28 1.13 -10.04 -56.46
CA CYS A 28 0.97 -11.21 -55.58
C CYS A 28 -0.30 -11.08 -54.73
N ARG A 29 -1.37 -11.77 -55.11
CA ARG A 29 -2.50 -12.05 -54.21
C ARG A 29 -2.22 -13.38 -53.50
N PRO A 30 -2.35 -13.49 -52.15
CA PRO A 30 -2.16 -14.76 -51.45
C PRO A 30 -3.16 -15.81 -51.97
N GLU A 31 -2.65 -16.99 -52.34
CA GLU A 31 -3.38 -18.02 -53.08
C GLU A 31 -4.68 -18.44 -52.36
N TYR A 32 -4.63 -18.58 -51.04
CA TYR A 32 -5.74 -19.08 -50.20
C TYR A 32 -6.59 -17.97 -49.56
N LYS A 33 -6.38 -16.69 -49.85
CA LYS A 33 -7.06 -15.56 -49.15
C LYS A 33 -8.58 -15.73 -49.05
N SER A 34 -9.23 -16.09 -50.14
CA SER A 34 -10.70 -16.25 -50.16
C SER A 34 -11.19 -17.53 -49.47
N GLU A 35 -10.33 -18.54 -49.25
CA GLU A 35 -10.67 -19.69 -48.43
C GLU A 35 -10.48 -19.37 -46.94
N VAL A 36 -9.40 -18.69 -46.56
CA VAL A 36 -9.17 -18.24 -45.17
C VAL A 36 -10.31 -17.32 -44.70
N ASP A 37 -10.65 -16.29 -45.49
CA ASP A 37 -11.80 -15.40 -45.20
C ASP A 37 -13.10 -16.20 -45.00
N LYS A 38 -13.34 -17.24 -45.82
CA LYS A 38 -14.53 -18.10 -45.73
C LYS A 38 -14.50 -19.02 -44.51
N LEU A 39 -13.34 -19.57 -44.14
CA LEU A 39 -13.16 -20.41 -42.96
C LEU A 39 -13.33 -19.61 -41.66
N ASN A 40 -12.92 -18.34 -41.66
CA ASN A 40 -13.19 -17.43 -40.55
C ASN A 40 -14.67 -17.01 -40.46
N ASP A 41 -15.34 -16.69 -41.58
CA ASP A 41 -16.80 -16.44 -41.60
C ASP A 41 -17.57 -17.68 -41.06
N ILE A 42 -17.15 -18.90 -41.43
CA ILE A 42 -17.71 -20.15 -40.89
C ILE A 42 -17.40 -20.30 -39.39
N SER A 43 -16.16 -20.10 -38.98
CA SER A 43 -15.75 -20.17 -37.56
C SER A 43 -16.58 -19.21 -36.70
N TYR A 44 -16.75 -17.96 -37.14
CA TYR A 44 -17.58 -16.98 -36.44
C TYR A 44 -19.03 -17.46 -36.33
N SER A 45 -19.61 -18.01 -37.41
CA SER A 45 -20.98 -18.53 -37.39
C SER A 45 -21.24 -19.66 -36.38
N PHE A 46 -20.17 -20.33 -35.90
CA PHE A 46 -20.25 -21.36 -34.87
C PHE A 46 -20.06 -20.86 -33.43
N HIS A 47 -19.64 -19.61 -33.18
CA HIS A 47 -19.29 -19.08 -31.85
C HIS A 47 -20.27 -19.54 -30.76
N TYR A 48 -21.53 -19.10 -30.88
CA TYR A 48 -22.61 -19.37 -29.92
C TYR A 48 -23.43 -20.63 -30.25
N ARG A 49 -22.86 -21.55 -31.05
CA ARG A 49 -23.48 -22.82 -31.46
C ARG A 49 -22.67 -24.04 -31.04
N ASN A 50 -21.36 -24.04 -31.32
CA ASN A 50 -20.45 -25.13 -30.97
C ASN A 50 -19.00 -24.62 -30.92
N LEU A 51 -18.39 -24.70 -29.73
CA LEU A 51 -17.02 -24.21 -29.49
C LEU A 51 -15.94 -25.03 -30.20
N ASP A 52 -16.17 -26.33 -30.41
CA ASP A 52 -15.19 -27.22 -31.01
C ASP A 52 -15.22 -27.12 -32.55
N SER A 53 -16.40 -26.90 -33.16
CA SER A 53 -16.51 -26.44 -34.55
C SER A 53 -15.83 -25.08 -34.75
N THR A 54 -16.08 -24.11 -33.86
CA THR A 54 -15.41 -22.80 -33.88
C THR A 54 -13.89 -22.98 -33.87
N LYS A 55 -13.37 -23.76 -32.92
CA LYS A 55 -11.94 -24.08 -32.82
C LYS A 55 -11.42 -24.80 -34.06
N TYR A 56 -12.15 -25.75 -34.63
CA TYR A 56 -11.74 -26.51 -35.81
C TYR A 56 -11.56 -25.62 -37.03
N TYR A 57 -12.58 -24.81 -37.37
CA TYR A 57 -12.51 -23.92 -38.53
C TYR A 57 -11.49 -22.79 -38.34
N ALA A 58 -11.34 -22.25 -37.13
CA ALA A 58 -10.29 -21.28 -36.83
C ALA A 58 -8.88 -21.86 -37.00
N ASN A 59 -8.60 -23.09 -36.52
CA ASN A 59 -7.29 -23.72 -36.76
C ASN A 59 -7.06 -24.02 -38.26
N LYS A 60 -8.11 -24.39 -39.03
CA LYS A 60 -7.96 -24.57 -40.49
C LYS A 60 -7.65 -23.25 -41.19
N ALA A 61 -8.29 -22.14 -40.79
CA ALA A 61 -7.99 -20.81 -41.30
C ALA A 61 -6.55 -20.39 -40.97
N LEU A 62 -6.13 -20.56 -39.70
CA LEU A 62 -4.79 -20.26 -39.22
C LEU A 62 -3.71 -20.98 -40.05
N ASN A 63 -3.86 -22.28 -40.24
CA ASN A 63 -2.92 -23.12 -40.99
C ASN A 63 -2.87 -22.84 -42.51
N LEU A 64 -3.81 -22.05 -43.06
CA LEU A 64 -3.87 -21.68 -44.48
C LEU A 64 -3.51 -20.19 -44.73
N SER A 65 -3.04 -19.49 -43.70
CA SER A 65 -2.89 -18.03 -43.70
C SER A 65 -1.44 -17.53 -43.65
N GLU A 66 -0.48 -18.35 -44.08
CA GLU A 66 0.97 -18.05 -44.04
C GLU A 66 1.35 -16.71 -44.68
N ASP A 67 0.78 -16.38 -45.85
CA ASP A 67 0.94 -15.09 -46.54
C ASP A 67 -0.27 -14.13 -46.33
N TYR A 68 -1.07 -14.31 -45.27
CA TYR A 68 -2.30 -13.52 -45.08
C TYR A 68 -2.60 -13.15 -43.61
N ASP A 69 -1.73 -12.33 -43.05
CA ASP A 69 -1.81 -11.57 -41.79
C ASP A 69 -3.22 -11.30 -41.25
N ASN A 70 -4.11 -10.73 -42.07
CA ASN A 70 -5.46 -10.36 -41.63
C ASN A 70 -6.34 -11.58 -41.33
N GLY A 71 -6.24 -12.62 -42.16
CA GLY A 71 -6.97 -13.87 -41.96
C GLY A 71 -6.37 -14.71 -40.83
N TYR A 72 -5.05 -14.64 -40.65
CA TYR A 72 -4.33 -15.20 -39.50
C TYR A 72 -4.77 -14.54 -38.18
N ALA A 73 -4.81 -13.21 -38.14
CA ALA A 73 -5.28 -12.43 -36.99
C ALA A 73 -6.76 -12.71 -36.65
N GLU A 74 -7.62 -12.81 -37.65
CA GLU A 74 -9.03 -13.16 -37.47
C GLU A 74 -9.21 -14.61 -36.95
N ALA A 75 -8.39 -15.55 -37.41
CA ALA A 75 -8.35 -16.91 -36.90
C ALA A 75 -7.90 -16.97 -35.43
N LEU A 76 -6.88 -16.19 -35.05
CA LEU A 76 -6.46 -16.04 -33.66
C LEU A 76 -7.56 -15.41 -32.78
N ASN A 77 -8.27 -14.39 -33.27
CA ASN A 77 -9.44 -13.82 -32.58
C ASN A 77 -10.56 -14.85 -32.36
N ASN A 78 -10.78 -15.76 -33.31
CA ASN A 78 -11.73 -16.86 -33.15
C ASN A 78 -11.27 -17.91 -32.11
N LEU A 79 -9.96 -18.21 -32.05
CA LEU A 79 -9.39 -19.11 -31.02
C LEU A 79 -9.35 -18.47 -29.62
N ALA A 80 -9.19 -17.14 -29.56
CA ALA A 80 -9.24 -16.37 -28.32
C ALA A 80 -10.64 -16.43 -27.69
N PHE A 81 -11.70 -16.24 -28.48
CA PHE A 81 -13.09 -16.41 -28.03
C PHE A 81 -13.32 -17.77 -27.35
N VAL A 82 -12.92 -18.88 -28.01
CA VAL A 82 -13.04 -20.23 -27.43
C VAL A 82 -12.24 -20.37 -26.13
N SER A 83 -11.08 -19.71 -26.05
CA SER A 83 -10.25 -19.71 -24.84
C SER A 83 -10.88 -18.89 -23.69
N ILE A 84 -11.58 -17.78 -23.98
CA ILE A 84 -12.33 -16.98 -23.01
C ILE A 84 -13.53 -17.78 -22.46
N VAL A 85 -14.28 -18.44 -23.35
CA VAL A 85 -15.46 -19.24 -22.98
C VAL A 85 -15.07 -20.44 -22.12
N LYS A 86 -14.02 -21.18 -22.48
CA LYS A 86 -13.48 -22.30 -21.67
C LYS A 86 -12.57 -21.83 -20.50
N MET A 87 -12.69 -20.56 -20.08
CA MET A 87 -11.95 -19.90 -18.98
C MET A 87 -10.41 -20.09 -18.96
N ASN A 88 -9.82 -20.38 -20.12
CA ASN A 88 -8.38 -20.51 -20.33
C ASN A 88 -7.76 -19.14 -20.67
N TYR A 89 -7.86 -18.22 -19.72
CA TYR A 89 -7.48 -16.81 -19.89
C TYR A 89 -6.00 -16.63 -20.25
N ASP A 90 -5.10 -17.45 -19.69
CA ASP A 90 -3.67 -17.41 -20.03
C ASP A 90 -3.40 -17.72 -21.52
N ASN A 91 -4.23 -18.59 -22.12
CA ASN A 91 -4.17 -18.88 -23.55
C ASN A 91 -4.84 -17.78 -24.39
N ALA A 92 -5.97 -17.23 -23.91
CA ALA A 92 -6.63 -16.09 -24.56
C ALA A 92 -5.70 -14.87 -24.64
N TYR A 93 -5.03 -14.49 -23.54
CA TYR A 93 -4.02 -13.43 -23.55
C TYR A 93 -2.89 -13.70 -24.55
N LYS A 94 -2.39 -14.95 -24.67
CA LYS A 94 -1.35 -15.31 -25.65
C LYS A 94 -1.82 -15.14 -27.10
N LEU A 95 -3.04 -15.59 -27.42
CA LEU A 95 -3.62 -15.49 -28.77
C LEU A 95 -3.87 -14.04 -29.17
N LEU A 96 -4.47 -13.24 -28.28
CA LEU A 96 -4.74 -11.82 -28.53
C LEU A 96 -3.44 -11.00 -28.62
N ASN A 97 -2.42 -11.31 -27.81
CA ASN A 97 -1.09 -10.69 -27.96
C ASN A 97 -0.33 -11.14 -29.22
N ALA A 98 -0.75 -12.23 -29.87
CA ALA A 98 -0.26 -12.58 -31.20
C ALA A 98 -0.98 -11.79 -32.29
N VAL A 99 -2.29 -11.52 -32.16
CA VAL A 99 -3.04 -10.61 -33.05
C VAL A 99 -2.39 -9.22 -33.10
N LEU A 100 -2.07 -8.64 -31.93
CA LEU A 100 -1.40 -7.34 -31.82
C LEU A 100 0.00 -7.27 -32.49
N LYS A 101 0.59 -8.41 -32.88
CA LYS A 101 1.90 -8.51 -33.52
C LYS A 101 1.84 -8.95 -34.98
N ALA A 102 0.72 -9.53 -35.42
CA ALA A 102 0.60 -10.21 -36.70
C ALA A 102 -0.16 -9.42 -37.77
N THR A 103 -0.75 -8.26 -37.45
CA THR A 103 -1.45 -7.43 -38.44
C THR A 103 -1.47 -5.95 -38.04
N ASP A 104 -1.56 -5.06 -39.03
CA ASP A 104 -1.89 -3.65 -38.85
C ASP A 104 -3.40 -3.36 -39.07
N ASN A 105 -4.20 -4.40 -39.37
CA ASN A 105 -5.62 -4.28 -39.69
C ASN A 105 -6.43 -3.78 -38.48
N GLN A 106 -6.95 -2.57 -38.59
CA GLN A 106 -7.67 -1.91 -37.49
C GLN A 106 -8.96 -2.64 -37.07
N PHE A 107 -9.58 -3.46 -37.92
CA PHE A 107 -10.76 -4.25 -37.56
C PHE A 107 -10.42 -5.43 -36.65
N GLU A 108 -9.37 -6.20 -36.97
CA GLU A 108 -8.97 -7.35 -36.14
C GLU A 108 -8.25 -6.92 -34.86
N LEU A 109 -7.53 -5.79 -34.89
CA LEU A 109 -6.98 -5.16 -33.69
C LEU A 109 -8.09 -4.60 -32.79
N LEU A 110 -9.18 -4.05 -33.36
CA LEU A 110 -10.36 -3.62 -32.60
C LEU A 110 -11.07 -4.82 -31.95
N VAL A 111 -11.29 -5.91 -32.68
CA VAL A 111 -11.86 -7.15 -32.10
C VAL A 111 -10.96 -7.71 -31.00
N ALA A 112 -9.64 -7.64 -31.15
CA ALA A 112 -8.71 -8.07 -30.11
C ALA A 112 -8.81 -7.21 -28.85
N ASP A 113 -8.85 -5.88 -28.99
CA ASP A 113 -9.03 -4.94 -27.87
C ASP A 113 -10.37 -5.20 -27.13
N ILE A 114 -11.47 -5.47 -27.85
CA ILE A 114 -12.76 -5.80 -27.24
C ILE A 114 -12.73 -7.17 -26.53
N GLN A 115 -12.03 -8.17 -27.08
CA GLN A 115 -11.85 -9.44 -26.39
C GLN A 115 -10.95 -9.32 -25.15
N PHE A 116 -9.95 -8.43 -25.17
CA PHE A 116 -9.22 -8.06 -23.95
C PHE A 116 -10.14 -7.37 -22.93
N MET A 117 -11.03 -6.45 -23.33
CA MET A 117 -12.04 -5.88 -22.43
C MET A 117 -12.90 -6.99 -21.79
N ARG A 118 -13.41 -7.95 -22.58
CA ARG A 118 -14.21 -9.09 -22.10
C ARG A 118 -13.44 -10.01 -21.14
N LEU A 119 -12.13 -10.23 -21.35
CA LEU A 119 -11.25 -10.90 -20.38
C LEU A 119 -11.13 -10.10 -19.07
N CYS A 120 -10.83 -8.81 -19.18
CA CYS A 120 -10.58 -7.94 -18.03
C CYS A 120 -11.84 -7.77 -17.18
N GLN A 121 -13.01 -7.72 -17.80
CA GLN A 121 -14.31 -7.82 -17.13
C GLN A 121 -14.46 -9.16 -16.38
N ARG A 122 -14.28 -10.30 -17.06
CA ARG A 122 -14.42 -11.64 -16.44
C ARG A 122 -13.41 -11.92 -15.31
N GLN A 123 -12.32 -11.15 -15.24
CA GLN A 123 -11.26 -11.25 -14.22
C GLN A 123 -11.21 -10.06 -13.26
N SER A 124 -12.17 -9.13 -13.36
CA SER A 124 -12.27 -7.92 -12.53
C SER A 124 -11.02 -7.00 -12.55
N ARG A 125 -10.26 -7.01 -13.66
CA ARG A 125 -9.12 -6.12 -13.92
C ARG A 125 -9.58 -4.81 -14.51
N ASN A 126 -9.89 -3.85 -13.65
CA ASN A 126 -10.66 -2.67 -14.04
C ASN A 126 -9.81 -1.67 -14.84
N LYS A 127 -8.52 -1.50 -14.53
CA LYS A 127 -7.60 -0.68 -15.33
C LYS A 127 -7.37 -1.26 -16.71
N ASP A 128 -7.05 -2.55 -16.80
CA ASP A 128 -6.76 -3.19 -18.09
C ASP A 128 -7.97 -3.02 -19.02
N PHE A 129 -9.20 -3.19 -18.49
CA PHE A 129 -10.44 -2.89 -19.20
C PHE A 129 -10.45 -1.48 -19.81
N TYR A 130 -10.14 -0.43 -19.03
CA TYR A 130 -10.09 0.95 -19.54
C TYR A 130 -8.99 1.16 -20.59
N ILE A 131 -7.81 0.54 -20.44
CA ILE A 131 -6.71 0.65 -21.42
C ILE A 131 -7.13 0.07 -22.78
N TYR A 132 -7.73 -1.12 -22.80
CA TYR A 132 -8.22 -1.73 -24.04
C TYR A 132 -9.46 -1.01 -24.59
N ARG A 133 -10.33 -0.45 -23.71
CA ARG A 133 -11.48 0.37 -24.11
C ARG A 133 -11.06 1.64 -24.85
N GLU A 134 -10.09 2.39 -24.35
CA GLU A 134 -9.59 3.59 -25.06
C GLU A 134 -8.89 3.21 -26.38
N SER A 135 -8.17 2.08 -26.40
CA SER A 135 -7.58 1.53 -27.63
C SER A 135 -8.64 1.21 -28.68
N ALA A 136 -9.72 0.53 -28.29
CA ALA A 136 -10.88 0.25 -29.13
C ALA A 136 -11.58 1.54 -29.61
N LEU A 137 -11.76 2.55 -28.74
CA LEU A 137 -12.33 3.85 -29.12
C LEU A 137 -11.49 4.58 -30.17
N HIS A 138 -10.16 4.60 -30.02
CA HIS A 138 -9.27 5.20 -31.01
C HIS A 138 -9.37 4.50 -32.38
N ARG A 139 -9.47 3.16 -32.41
CA ARG A 139 -9.68 2.41 -33.67
C ARG A 139 -11.05 2.66 -34.27
N LEU A 140 -12.11 2.66 -33.46
CA LEU A 140 -13.47 2.98 -33.88
C LEU A 140 -13.56 4.38 -34.51
N HIS A 141 -12.84 5.36 -33.96
CA HIS A 141 -12.76 6.70 -34.53
C HIS A 141 -12.09 6.69 -35.91
N ARG A 142 -10.90 6.10 -36.02
CA ARG A 142 -10.15 6.00 -37.30
C ARG A 142 -10.93 5.25 -38.38
N ILE A 143 -11.56 4.12 -38.04
CA ILE A 143 -12.40 3.35 -38.98
C ILE A 143 -13.62 4.16 -39.44
N LYS A 144 -14.14 5.08 -38.62
CA LYS A 144 -15.27 5.96 -38.97
C LYS A 144 -14.88 7.01 -40.02
N GLU A 145 -13.62 7.48 -40.03
CA GLU A 145 -13.10 8.40 -41.06
C GLU A 145 -13.02 7.73 -42.44
N GLU A 146 -12.67 6.44 -42.48
CA GLU A 146 -12.54 5.63 -43.71
C GLU A 146 -13.86 4.92 -44.13
N GLN A 147 -14.97 5.15 -43.41
CA GLN A 147 -16.19 4.32 -43.51
C GLN A 147 -16.84 4.29 -44.91
N SER A 148 -16.61 5.28 -45.77
CA SER A 148 -17.16 5.35 -47.13
C SER A 148 -16.52 4.37 -48.13
N GLY A 149 -15.37 3.76 -47.80
CA GLY A 149 -14.65 2.83 -48.67
C GLY A 149 -14.82 1.34 -48.34
N LEU A 150 -15.63 0.98 -47.33
CA LEU A 150 -15.64 -0.37 -46.76
C LEU A 150 -16.37 -1.41 -47.61
N THR A 151 -15.77 -2.59 -47.75
CA THR A 151 -16.43 -3.75 -48.36
C THR A 151 -17.55 -4.31 -47.49
N SER A 152 -18.50 -5.04 -48.07
CA SER A 152 -19.61 -5.66 -47.34
C SER A 152 -19.16 -6.64 -46.24
N ARG A 153 -17.98 -7.27 -46.36
CA ARG A 153 -17.40 -8.13 -45.29
C ARG A 153 -16.89 -7.28 -44.13
N GLN A 154 -16.15 -6.21 -44.42
CA GLN A 154 -15.68 -5.25 -43.40
C GLN A 154 -16.85 -4.56 -42.70
N LEU A 155 -17.94 -4.24 -43.41
CA LEU A 155 -19.13 -3.64 -42.81
C LEU A 155 -19.78 -4.59 -41.80
N ARG A 156 -19.92 -5.90 -42.12
CA ARG A 156 -20.38 -6.90 -41.13
C ARG A 156 -19.44 -6.99 -39.93
N ARG A 157 -18.12 -7.07 -40.17
CA ARG A 157 -17.11 -7.16 -39.09
C ARG A 157 -17.12 -5.92 -38.19
N LEU A 158 -17.40 -4.74 -38.74
CA LEU A 158 -17.59 -3.48 -37.99
C LEU A 158 -18.89 -3.44 -37.20
N THR A 159 -19.99 -3.99 -37.75
CA THR A 159 -21.27 -4.12 -37.03
C THR A 159 -21.10 -5.03 -35.82
N TYR A 160 -20.45 -6.19 -35.98
CA TYR A 160 -20.03 -7.06 -34.88
C TYR A 160 -19.20 -6.29 -33.85
N ALA A 161 -18.09 -5.67 -34.27
CA ALA A 161 -17.18 -5.00 -33.34
C ALA A 161 -17.83 -3.81 -32.58
N LYS A 162 -18.74 -3.05 -33.21
CA LYS A 162 -19.49 -1.97 -32.53
C LYS A 162 -20.46 -2.52 -31.48
N SER A 163 -21.34 -3.44 -31.87
CA SER A 163 -22.32 -4.03 -30.95
C SER A 163 -21.67 -4.80 -29.80
N GLU A 164 -20.61 -5.57 -30.08
CA GLU A 164 -19.82 -6.27 -29.06
C GLU A 164 -19.11 -5.27 -28.11
N PHE A 165 -18.56 -4.17 -28.61
CA PHE A 165 -17.96 -3.11 -27.77
C PHE A 165 -18.99 -2.48 -26.83
N ASP A 166 -20.14 -2.05 -27.37
CA ASP A 166 -21.20 -1.39 -26.58
C ASP A 166 -21.82 -2.36 -25.55
N ILE A 167 -22.02 -3.63 -25.89
CA ILE A 167 -22.50 -4.67 -24.96
C ILE A 167 -21.46 -4.93 -23.85
N VAL A 168 -20.17 -5.11 -24.17
CA VAL A 168 -19.13 -5.35 -23.16
C VAL A 168 -18.95 -4.14 -22.23
N ASN A 169 -19.09 -2.91 -22.75
CA ASN A 169 -19.18 -1.69 -21.91
C ASN A 169 -20.39 -1.76 -20.98
N SER A 170 -21.58 -2.07 -21.51
CA SER A 170 -22.82 -2.12 -20.73
C SER A 170 -22.72 -3.10 -19.56
N THR A 171 -22.35 -4.35 -19.85
CA THR A 171 -22.23 -5.40 -18.82
C THR A 171 -21.17 -5.03 -17.77
N TYR A 172 -20.05 -4.43 -18.17
CA TYR A 172 -19.02 -3.94 -17.22
C TYR A 172 -19.55 -2.80 -16.33
N PHE A 173 -20.16 -1.76 -16.91
CA PHE A 173 -20.71 -0.63 -16.16
C PHE A 173 -21.81 -1.09 -15.19
N TYR A 174 -22.62 -2.07 -15.57
CA TYR A 174 -23.62 -2.70 -14.70
C TYR A 174 -22.96 -3.35 -13.48
N TYR A 175 -21.95 -4.22 -13.68
CA TYR A 175 -21.25 -4.89 -12.56
C TYR A 175 -20.55 -3.90 -11.61
N ILE A 176 -19.99 -2.80 -12.12
CA ILE A 176 -19.43 -1.75 -11.24
C ILE A 176 -20.48 -0.76 -10.71
N GLY A 177 -21.78 -1.00 -10.95
CA GLY A 177 -22.91 -0.26 -10.38
C GLY A 177 -23.27 1.06 -11.08
N LEU A 178 -22.60 1.40 -12.19
CA LEU A 178 -22.79 2.64 -12.94
C LEU A 178 -23.93 2.51 -13.96
N ARG A 179 -25.13 2.16 -13.47
CA ARG A 179 -26.31 1.80 -14.30
C ARG A 179 -26.63 2.79 -15.43
N LYS A 180 -26.47 4.10 -15.21
CA LYS A 180 -26.70 5.11 -16.25
C LYS A 180 -25.77 4.91 -17.46
N GLN A 181 -24.50 4.62 -17.23
CA GLN A 181 -23.51 4.35 -18.27
C GLN A 181 -23.73 2.98 -18.93
N ALA A 182 -24.31 2.02 -18.20
CA ALA A 182 -24.70 0.72 -18.75
C ALA A 182 -25.86 0.86 -19.77
N ILE A 183 -26.82 1.73 -19.46
CA ILE A 183 -27.96 2.06 -20.36
C ILE A 183 -27.46 2.88 -21.56
N GLU A 184 -26.68 3.95 -21.33
CA GLU A 184 -26.09 4.78 -22.40
C GLU A 184 -25.24 3.99 -23.40
N ALA A 185 -24.64 2.87 -22.99
CA ALA A 185 -23.94 1.97 -23.89
C ALA A 185 -24.87 1.15 -24.79
N LEU A 186 -26.01 0.65 -24.28
CA LEU A 186 -26.99 -0.07 -25.09
C LEU A 186 -27.82 0.86 -25.99
N ASP A 187 -28.04 2.11 -25.57
CA ASP A 187 -28.71 3.14 -26.39
C ASP A 187 -27.93 3.49 -27.69
N ASN A 188 -26.64 3.15 -27.78
CA ASN A 188 -25.85 3.25 -29.03
C ASN A 188 -26.26 2.21 -30.09
N ILE A 189 -26.95 1.13 -29.68
CA ILE A 189 -27.31 0.01 -30.55
C ILE A 189 -28.74 0.18 -31.06
N ASP A 190 -28.90 0.40 -32.36
CA ASP A 190 -30.20 0.37 -33.03
C ASP A 190 -30.60 -1.08 -33.37
N PRO A 191 -31.59 -1.70 -32.69
CA PRO A 191 -32.04 -3.07 -32.96
C PRO A 191 -32.84 -3.22 -34.27
N TYR A 192 -33.19 -2.11 -34.93
CA TYR A 192 -33.82 -2.06 -36.25
C TYR A 192 -32.81 -1.76 -37.37
N GLY A 193 -31.55 -1.48 -37.01
CA GLY A 193 -30.47 -1.12 -37.91
C GLY A 193 -29.58 -2.29 -38.32
N ALA A 194 -28.30 -2.00 -38.58
CA ALA A 194 -27.35 -2.94 -39.19
C ALA A 194 -27.15 -4.25 -38.38
N ILE A 195 -27.38 -4.23 -37.06
CA ILE A 195 -27.24 -5.42 -36.19
C ILE A 195 -28.16 -6.57 -36.59
N GLN A 196 -29.26 -6.33 -37.31
CA GLN A 196 -30.12 -7.41 -37.83
C GLN A 196 -29.40 -8.34 -38.83
N GLN A 197 -28.27 -7.91 -39.40
CA GLN A 197 -27.41 -8.76 -40.24
C GLN A 197 -26.55 -9.74 -39.43
N ASP A 198 -26.50 -9.60 -38.11
CA ASP A 198 -25.79 -10.48 -37.18
C ASP A 198 -26.74 -10.96 -36.08
N THR A 199 -27.36 -12.12 -36.31
CA THR A 199 -28.30 -12.74 -35.37
C THR A 199 -27.69 -12.99 -34.00
N ALA A 200 -26.38 -13.25 -33.90
CA ALA A 200 -25.74 -13.51 -32.61
C ALA A 200 -25.64 -12.24 -31.76
N GLN A 201 -25.35 -11.09 -32.39
CA GLN A 201 -25.32 -9.80 -31.70
C GLN A 201 -26.73 -9.28 -31.39
N LEU A 202 -27.72 -9.51 -32.26
CA LEU A 202 -29.12 -9.17 -31.95
C LEU A 202 -29.67 -9.97 -30.76
N LEU A 203 -29.34 -11.28 -30.67
CA LEU A 203 -29.65 -12.11 -29.50
C LEU A 203 -28.97 -11.59 -28.23
N SER A 204 -27.69 -11.21 -28.33
CA SER A 204 -26.92 -10.62 -27.23
C SER A 204 -27.54 -9.31 -26.72
N TYR A 205 -27.99 -8.43 -27.62
CA TYR A 205 -28.71 -7.20 -27.27
C TYR A 205 -30.04 -7.49 -26.55
N TYR A 206 -30.89 -8.37 -27.12
CA TYR A 206 -32.16 -8.74 -26.48
C TYR A 206 -31.96 -9.40 -25.11
N TYR A 207 -30.90 -10.19 -24.93
CA TYR A 207 -30.55 -10.75 -23.63
C TYR A 207 -30.16 -9.64 -22.63
N ASN A 208 -29.22 -8.74 -22.97
CA ASN A 208 -28.74 -7.72 -22.03
C ASN A 208 -29.83 -6.70 -21.63
N ILE A 209 -30.80 -6.42 -22.50
CA ILE A 209 -31.98 -5.61 -22.15
C ILE A 209 -32.95 -6.42 -21.26
N GLY A 210 -33.17 -7.70 -21.56
CA GLY A 210 -34.12 -8.56 -20.86
C GLY A 210 -33.62 -9.14 -19.53
N SER A 211 -32.32 -9.18 -19.27
CA SER A 211 -31.73 -9.78 -18.06
C SER A 211 -31.85 -8.93 -16.79
N GLY A 212 -32.59 -7.82 -16.84
CA GLY A 212 -32.99 -7.05 -15.65
C GLY A 212 -32.13 -5.82 -15.34
N GLY A 213 -32.79 -4.68 -15.12
CA GLY A 213 -32.20 -3.46 -14.56
C GLY A 213 -31.65 -2.46 -15.58
N MET A 214 -31.82 -2.72 -16.88
CA MET A 214 -31.59 -1.72 -17.93
C MET A 214 -32.83 -0.84 -18.16
N ILE A 215 -34.04 -1.38 -17.94
CA ILE A 215 -35.29 -0.64 -18.14
C ILE A 215 -35.67 0.08 -16.85
N THR A 216 -35.53 1.41 -16.85
CA THR A 216 -35.79 2.28 -15.68
C THR A 216 -37.09 3.08 -15.77
N SER A 217 -37.86 2.95 -16.86
CA SER A 217 -39.06 3.74 -17.15
C SER A 217 -40.35 2.92 -17.14
N GLY A 218 -41.18 3.17 -16.13
CA GLY A 218 -42.49 2.56 -15.92
C GLY A 218 -42.73 2.19 -14.45
N THR A 219 -43.88 1.59 -14.19
CA THR A 219 -44.15 0.84 -12.96
C THR A 219 -43.34 -0.48 -12.95
N SER A 220 -43.14 -1.07 -11.76
CA SER A 220 -42.42 -2.36 -11.64
C SER A 220 -43.01 -3.47 -12.52
N ARG A 221 -44.34 -3.57 -12.66
CA ARG A 221 -44.99 -4.56 -13.56
C ARG A 221 -44.69 -4.28 -15.03
N GLU A 222 -44.70 -3.02 -15.46
CA GLU A 222 -44.37 -2.65 -16.85
C GLU A 222 -42.89 -2.88 -17.17
N ILE A 223 -41.99 -2.69 -16.21
CA ILE A 223 -40.56 -2.98 -16.35
C ILE A 223 -40.37 -4.50 -16.52
N ILE A 224 -40.88 -5.30 -15.59
CA ILE A 224 -40.78 -6.77 -15.58
C ILE A 224 -41.41 -7.39 -16.85
N GLN A 225 -42.55 -6.88 -17.32
CA GLN A 225 -43.17 -7.35 -18.57
C GLN A 225 -42.30 -7.02 -19.79
N LYS A 226 -41.72 -5.82 -19.89
CA LYS A 226 -40.81 -5.46 -21.00
C LYS A 226 -39.55 -6.32 -20.98
N GLU A 227 -38.97 -6.56 -19.81
CA GLU A 227 -37.76 -7.38 -19.63
C GLU A 227 -38.06 -8.83 -20.06
N PHE A 228 -39.19 -9.39 -19.63
CA PHE A 228 -39.70 -10.69 -20.10
C PHE A 228 -39.95 -10.72 -21.62
N ASP A 229 -40.58 -9.70 -22.22
CA ASP A 229 -40.81 -9.61 -23.67
C ASP A 229 -39.49 -9.68 -24.47
N TYR A 230 -38.41 -9.09 -23.95
CA TYR A 230 -37.08 -9.16 -24.58
C TYR A 230 -36.42 -10.53 -24.42
N LEU A 231 -36.55 -11.17 -23.26
CA LEU A 231 -36.07 -12.55 -23.08
C LEU A 231 -36.81 -13.55 -23.97
N VAL A 232 -38.13 -13.40 -24.14
CA VAL A 232 -38.95 -14.23 -25.04
C VAL A 232 -38.53 -14.04 -26.50
N LYS A 233 -38.27 -12.81 -26.95
CA LYS A 233 -37.70 -12.54 -28.29
C LYS A 233 -36.34 -13.22 -28.47
N CYS A 234 -35.48 -13.17 -27.45
CA CYS A 234 -34.19 -13.85 -27.45
C CYS A 234 -34.37 -15.38 -27.57
N TYR A 235 -35.20 -15.99 -26.73
CA TYR A 235 -35.46 -17.44 -26.71
C TYR A 235 -36.02 -17.96 -28.05
N LEU A 236 -37.07 -17.31 -28.58
CA LEU A 236 -37.72 -17.74 -29.83
C LEU A 236 -36.77 -17.61 -31.03
N LEU A 237 -36.01 -16.51 -31.12
CA LEU A 237 -35.04 -16.29 -32.20
C LEU A 237 -33.82 -17.23 -32.07
N ALA A 238 -33.40 -17.55 -30.84
CA ALA A 238 -32.33 -18.50 -30.58
C ALA A 238 -32.71 -19.93 -31.00
N LEU A 239 -33.93 -20.37 -30.69
CA LEU A 239 -34.49 -21.64 -31.17
C LEU A 239 -34.57 -21.66 -32.70
N GLN A 240 -35.17 -20.63 -33.31
CA GLN A 240 -35.38 -20.55 -34.76
C GLN A 240 -34.07 -20.63 -35.57
N HIS A 241 -32.98 -20.04 -35.05
CA HIS A 241 -31.66 -20.04 -35.70
C HIS A 241 -30.65 -21.02 -35.08
N ASN A 242 -31.09 -21.92 -34.20
CA ASN A 242 -30.26 -22.91 -33.50
C ASN A 242 -29.01 -22.29 -32.85
N TYR A 243 -29.22 -21.46 -31.82
CA TYR A 243 -28.20 -20.86 -30.96
C TYR A 243 -28.38 -21.36 -29.50
N PRO A 244 -27.95 -22.59 -29.17
CA PRO A 244 -28.16 -23.19 -27.85
C PRO A 244 -27.60 -22.35 -26.69
N PHE A 245 -26.51 -21.60 -26.89
CA PHE A 245 -26.02 -20.66 -25.87
C PHE A 245 -27.06 -19.60 -25.51
N TRP A 246 -27.72 -18.98 -26.49
CA TRP A 246 -28.72 -17.93 -26.25
C TRP A 246 -30.06 -18.50 -25.78
N GLU A 247 -30.41 -19.72 -26.20
CA GLU A 247 -31.52 -20.50 -25.63
C GLU A 247 -31.32 -20.72 -24.12
N ALA A 248 -30.13 -21.15 -23.70
CA ALA A 248 -29.80 -21.36 -22.30
C ALA A 248 -29.79 -20.05 -21.48
N ASN A 249 -29.14 -18.99 -21.98
CA ASN A 249 -29.12 -17.68 -21.31
C ASN A 249 -30.53 -17.12 -21.12
N SER A 250 -31.39 -17.18 -22.15
CA SER A 250 -32.75 -16.68 -22.06
C SER A 250 -33.64 -17.51 -21.12
N MET A 251 -33.53 -18.85 -21.13
CA MET A 251 -34.24 -19.69 -20.14
C MET A 251 -33.77 -19.42 -18.69
N GLN A 252 -32.47 -19.17 -18.47
CA GLN A 252 -31.94 -18.85 -17.14
C GLN A 252 -32.49 -17.51 -16.63
N ALA A 253 -32.45 -16.46 -17.46
CA ALA A 253 -32.99 -15.15 -17.07
C ALA A 253 -34.52 -15.18 -16.91
N ILE A 254 -35.26 -15.97 -17.71
CA ILE A 254 -36.70 -16.19 -17.50
C ILE A 254 -36.94 -16.89 -16.18
N SER A 255 -36.14 -17.90 -15.82
CA SER A 255 -36.22 -18.55 -14.50
C SER A 255 -36.07 -17.55 -13.36
N GLU A 256 -35.10 -16.63 -13.43
CA GLU A 256 -34.88 -15.60 -12.40
C GLU A 256 -36.08 -14.64 -12.26
N HIS A 257 -36.77 -14.30 -13.35
CA HIS A 257 -38.03 -13.51 -13.30
C HIS A 257 -39.22 -14.31 -12.73
N LEU A 258 -39.17 -15.65 -12.72
CA LEU A 258 -40.22 -16.53 -12.21
C LEU A 258 -39.96 -17.05 -10.78
N GLN A 259 -38.88 -16.60 -10.12
CA GLN A 259 -38.54 -16.97 -8.75
C GLN A 259 -39.45 -16.30 -7.70
N ASP A 260 -39.71 -15.00 -7.80
CA ASP A 260 -40.69 -14.35 -6.90
C ASP A 260 -42.11 -14.78 -7.24
N LYS A 261 -42.87 -15.15 -6.21
CA LYS A 261 -44.25 -15.61 -6.34
C LYS A 261 -45.17 -14.56 -6.97
N LYS A 262 -45.09 -13.29 -6.56
CA LYS A 262 -46.01 -12.24 -7.03
C LYS A 262 -45.74 -11.90 -8.50
N GLN A 263 -44.46 -11.79 -8.86
CA GLN A 263 -44.03 -11.53 -10.23
C GLN A 263 -44.37 -12.70 -11.16
N ARG A 264 -44.07 -13.94 -10.75
CA ARG A 264 -44.42 -15.15 -11.49
C ARG A 264 -45.92 -15.26 -11.73
N ASP A 265 -46.75 -15.15 -10.69
CA ASP A 265 -48.19 -15.36 -10.80
C ASP A 265 -48.83 -14.29 -11.73
N VAL A 266 -48.27 -13.08 -11.80
CA VAL A 266 -48.63 -12.04 -12.77
C VAL A 266 -48.13 -12.34 -14.18
N LEU A 267 -46.83 -12.65 -14.35
CA LEU A 267 -46.24 -12.96 -15.66
C LEU A 267 -46.93 -14.16 -16.33
N ILE A 268 -47.31 -15.19 -15.56
CA ILE A 268 -48.01 -16.36 -16.10
C ILE A 268 -49.43 -16.01 -16.56
N ALA A 269 -50.15 -15.18 -15.81
CA ALA A 269 -51.49 -14.72 -16.19
C ALA A 269 -51.46 -13.85 -17.46
N ASP A 270 -50.51 -12.90 -17.53
CA ASP A 270 -50.39 -11.95 -18.65
C ASP A 270 -49.86 -12.63 -19.93
N ASN A 271 -49.08 -13.72 -19.82
CA ASN A 271 -48.35 -14.34 -20.94
C ASN A 271 -48.70 -15.81 -21.19
N LEU A 272 -49.92 -16.24 -20.87
CA LEU A 272 -50.34 -17.66 -20.87
C LEU A 272 -49.94 -18.49 -22.13
N PRO A 273 -50.03 -17.99 -23.39
CA PRO A 273 -49.61 -18.75 -24.56
C PRO A 273 -48.10 -19.01 -24.58
N THR A 274 -47.30 -18.00 -24.22
CA THR A 274 -45.83 -18.07 -24.15
C THR A 274 -45.38 -19.02 -23.05
N MET A 275 -46.03 -18.99 -21.88
CA MET A 275 -45.72 -19.91 -20.79
C MET A 275 -46.01 -21.37 -21.15
N LYS A 276 -47.08 -21.64 -21.89
CA LYS A 276 -47.38 -22.98 -22.43
C LYS A 276 -46.35 -23.47 -23.46
N PHE A 277 -45.69 -22.55 -24.16
CA PHE A 277 -44.59 -22.89 -25.09
C PHE A 277 -43.25 -23.12 -24.36
N LEU A 278 -42.99 -22.38 -23.27
CA LEU A 278 -41.82 -22.58 -22.42
C LEU A 278 -41.91 -23.88 -21.59
N ASN A 279 -43.09 -24.18 -21.07
CA ASN A 279 -43.39 -25.31 -20.17
C ASN A 279 -43.64 -26.63 -20.93
N VAL A 280 -42.63 -27.05 -21.68
CA VAL A 280 -42.65 -28.28 -22.51
C VAL A 280 -42.91 -29.53 -21.67
N ASP A 281 -42.37 -29.58 -20.44
CA ASP A 281 -42.46 -30.73 -19.53
C ASP A 281 -43.75 -30.74 -18.67
N HIS A 282 -44.65 -29.78 -18.87
CA HIS A 282 -45.93 -29.62 -18.16
C HIS A 282 -45.80 -29.55 -16.63
N MET A 283 -44.73 -28.91 -16.16
CA MET A 283 -44.44 -28.68 -14.74
C MET A 283 -45.47 -27.75 -14.09
N PRO A 284 -45.79 -27.92 -12.79
CA PRO A 284 -46.52 -26.92 -12.03
C PRO A 284 -45.80 -25.56 -12.02
N ASP A 285 -46.55 -24.46 -12.01
CA ASP A 285 -46.01 -23.08 -12.06
C ASP A 285 -44.92 -22.82 -11.01
N SER A 286 -45.06 -23.38 -9.80
CA SER A 286 -44.08 -23.26 -8.71
C SER A 286 -42.75 -23.98 -8.96
N LEU A 287 -42.69 -24.89 -9.94
CA LEU A 287 -41.49 -25.65 -10.33
C LEU A 287 -40.96 -25.25 -11.72
N LEU A 288 -41.69 -24.43 -12.47
CA LEU A 288 -41.32 -24.01 -13.84
C LEU A 288 -39.98 -23.26 -13.88
N ALA A 289 -39.68 -22.41 -12.90
CA ALA A 289 -38.39 -21.74 -12.80
C ALA A 289 -37.24 -22.76 -12.69
N GLY A 290 -37.32 -23.70 -11.73
CA GLY A 290 -36.32 -24.75 -11.56
C GLY A 290 -36.12 -25.65 -12.79
N ASN A 291 -37.21 -25.96 -13.51
CA ASN A 291 -37.14 -26.69 -14.79
C ASN A 291 -36.36 -25.91 -15.87
N LEU A 292 -36.61 -24.61 -16.02
CA LEU A 292 -35.91 -23.76 -16.99
C LEU A 292 -34.43 -23.57 -16.60
N ALA A 293 -34.12 -23.43 -15.31
CA ALA A 293 -32.75 -23.38 -14.80
C ALA A 293 -31.99 -24.69 -15.06
N GLN A 294 -32.60 -25.86 -14.79
CA GLN A 294 -31.99 -27.16 -15.06
C GLN A 294 -31.75 -27.38 -16.57
N ARG A 295 -32.75 -27.11 -17.41
CA ARG A 295 -32.61 -27.22 -18.88
C ARG A 295 -31.53 -26.29 -19.42
N SER A 296 -31.39 -25.09 -18.86
CA SER A 296 -30.31 -24.16 -19.18
C SER A 296 -28.94 -24.72 -18.79
N LEU A 297 -28.79 -25.21 -17.55
CA LEU A 297 -27.57 -25.87 -17.06
C LEU A 297 -27.16 -27.05 -17.96
N ASP A 298 -28.10 -27.91 -18.36
CA ASP A 298 -27.84 -29.05 -19.24
C ASP A 298 -27.35 -28.62 -20.63
N ILE A 299 -27.83 -27.49 -21.15
CA ILE A 299 -27.32 -26.93 -22.41
C ILE A 299 -25.93 -26.32 -22.22
N PHE A 300 -25.68 -25.55 -21.15
CA PHE A 300 -24.35 -24.99 -20.87
C PHE A 300 -23.28 -26.07 -20.66
N ILE A 301 -23.62 -27.18 -19.99
CA ILE A 301 -22.73 -28.34 -19.84
C ILE A 301 -22.39 -28.95 -21.21
N ARG A 302 -23.36 -29.07 -22.12
CA ARG A 302 -23.14 -29.58 -23.49
C ARG A 302 -22.38 -28.61 -24.41
N TYR A 303 -22.51 -27.30 -24.18
CA TYR A 303 -21.82 -26.24 -24.93
C TYR A 303 -20.39 -26.00 -24.43
N GLY A 304 -20.15 -26.10 -23.12
CA GLY A 304 -18.82 -26.01 -22.49
C GLY A 304 -18.38 -24.59 -22.07
N ASP A 305 -19.29 -23.71 -21.65
CA ASP A 305 -18.92 -22.44 -20.98
C ASP A 305 -18.87 -22.64 -19.46
N VAL A 306 -17.66 -22.69 -18.90
CA VAL A 306 -17.42 -22.93 -17.46
C VAL A 306 -18.04 -21.82 -16.59
N TYR A 307 -18.04 -20.57 -17.08
CA TYR A 307 -18.63 -19.44 -16.36
C TYR A 307 -20.15 -19.57 -16.27
N GLN A 308 -20.81 -19.93 -17.39
CA GLN A 308 -22.27 -20.08 -17.41
C GLN A 308 -22.75 -21.35 -16.71
N ILE A 309 -21.96 -22.43 -16.68
CA ILE A 309 -22.28 -23.62 -15.86
C ILE A 309 -22.38 -23.23 -14.39
N ALA A 310 -21.39 -22.54 -13.84
CA ALA A 310 -21.42 -22.06 -12.45
C ALA A 310 -22.54 -21.02 -12.21
N GLY A 311 -22.80 -20.14 -13.18
CA GLY A 311 -23.93 -19.21 -13.14
C GLY A 311 -25.29 -19.91 -13.09
N ALA A 312 -25.51 -20.94 -13.91
CA ALA A 312 -26.76 -21.70 -13.94
C ALA A 312 -26.96 -22.55 -12.69
N TYR A 313 -25.90 -23.12 -12.12
CA TYR A 313 -25.95 -23.75 -10.79
C TYR A 313 -26.37 -22.77 -9.67
N ARG A 314 -25.87 -21.52 -9.69
CA ARG A 314 -26.31 -20.46 -8.76
C ARG A 314 -27.81 -20.16 -8.93
N THR A 315 -28.28 -19.99 -10.17
CA THR A 315 -29.72 -19.75 -10.46
C THR A 315 -30.59 -20.94 -10.03
N LEU A 316 -30.13 -22.17 -10.25
CA LEU A 316 -30.85 -23.38 -9.83
C LEU A 316 -30.90 -23.51 -8.30
N ALA A 317 -29.82 -23.16 -7.59
CA ALA A 317 -29.81 -23.11 -6.13
C ALA A 317 -30.83 -22.09 -5.58
N GLN A 318 -31.00 -20.95 -6.24
CA GLN A 318 -32.04 -19.98 -5.90
C GLN A 318 -33.46 -20.53 -6.13
N CYS A 319 -33.68 -21.29 -7.22
CA CYS A 319 -34.96 -21.97 -7.43
C CYS A 319 -35.27 -22.98 -6.31
N TYR A 320 -34.27 -23.73 -5.81
CA TYR A 320 -34.43 -24.60 -4.65
C TYR A 320 -34.68 -23.82 -3.35
N TRP A 321 -33.97 -22.71 -3.12
CA TRP A 321 -34.22 -21.80 -2.00
C TRP A 321 -35.67 -21.28 -1.97
N HIS A 322 -36.22 -20.86 -3.11
CA HIS A 322 -37.60 -20.37 -3.22
C HIS A 322 -38.70 -21.43 -2.99
N ILE A 323 -38.35 -22.72 -2.96
CA ILE A 323 -39.25 -23.80 -2.51
C ILE A 323 -38.87 -24.36 -1.13
N ASN A 324 -37.91 -23.74 -0.43
CA ASN A 324 -37.34 -24.11 0.87
C ASN A 324 -36.56 -25.44 0.88
N ASP A 325 -36.04 -25.90 -0.26
CA ASP A 325 -35.11 -27.02 -0.34
C ASP A 325 -33.66 -26.53 -0.22
N TYR A 326 -33.29 -26.12 0.99
CA TYR A 326 -31.95 -25.61 1.27
C TYR A 326 -30.85 -26.69 1.09
N HIS A 327 -31.19 -27.98 1.16
CA HIS A 327 -30.23 -29.06 0.94
C HIS A 327 -29.84 -29.18 -0.55
N SER A 328 -30.83 -29.20 -1.46
CA SER A 328 -30.54 -29.18 -2.90
C SER A 328 -29.89 -27.87 -3.33
N ALA A 329 -30.27 -26.73 -2.73
CA ALA A 329 -29.57 -25.46 -2.92
C ALA A 329 -28.08 -25.55 -2.54
N ASN A 330 -27.76 -26.19 -1.40
CA ASN A 330 -26.37 -26.38 -0.96
C ASN A 330 -25.57 -27.26 -1.93
N ILE A 331 -26.17 -28.36 -2.42
CA ILE A 331 -25.53 -29.21 -3.45
C ILE A 331 -25.17 -28.39 -4.68
N CYS A 332 -26.13 -27.62 -5.22
CA CYS A 332 -25.91 -26.79 -6.42
C CYS A 332 -24.81 -25.73 -6.23
N LEU A 333 -24.73 -25.08 -5.07
CA LEU A 333 -23.69 -24.08 -4.81
C LEU A 333 -22.29 -24.69 -4.59
N ASN A 334 -22.21 -25.88 -3.98
CA ASN A 334 -20.95 -26.61 -3.88
C ASN A 334 -20.49 -27.08 -5.27
N ASP A 335 -21.38 -27.63 -6.11
CA ASP A 335 -21.08 -27.96 -7.51
C ASP A 335 -20.56 -26.73 -8.28
N ALA A 336 -21.17 -25.55 -8.10
CA ALA A 336 -20.75 -24.31 -8.75
C ALA A 336 -19.30 -23.88 -8.43
N LEU A 337 -18.74 -24.29 -7.29
CA LEU A 337 -17.36 -23.96 -6.88
C LEU A 337 -16.36 -25.12 -7.00
N LEU A 338 -16.82 -26.36 -6.87
CA LEU A 338 -15.97 -27.55 -6.72
C LEU A 338 -15.91 -28.41 -7.99
N ARG A 339 -16.91 -28.33 -8.89
CA ARG A 339 -16.94 -29.11 -10.13
C ARG A 339 -15.83 -28.70 -11.12
N ASP A 340 -15.49 -27.42 -11.16
CA ASP A 340 -14.31 -26.92 -11.89
C ASP A 340 -13.65 -25.76 -11.12
N THR A 341 -12.48 -26.02 -10.54
CA THR A 341 -11.70 -25.03 -9.78
C THR A 341 -11.21 -23.85 -10.62
N VAL A 342 -11.25 -23.92 -11.96
CA VAL A 342 -10.95 -22.81 -12.88
C VAL A 342 -11.90 -21.62 -12.63
N ILE A 343 -13.09 -21.85 -12.05
CA ILE A 343 -14.04 -20.78 -11.68
C ILE A 343 -13.45 -19.70 -10.76
N GLN A 344 -12.42 -20.04 -9.96
CA GLN A 344 -11.68 -19.10 -9.10
C GLN A 344 -10.98 -17.95 -9.88
N ARG A 345 -10.94 -18.03 -11.21
CA ARG A 345 -10.48 -16.94 -12.10
C ARG A 345 -11.52 -15.84 -12.33
N ALA A 346 -12.76 -16.00 -11.87
CA ALA A 346 -13.87 -15.06 -12.01
C ALA A 346 -14.39 -14.60 -10.63
N PRO A 347 -13.69 -13.69 -9.94
CA PRO A 347 -13.91 -13.44 -8.51
C PRO A 347 -15.29 -12.86 -8.19
N ASP A 348 -15.88 -12.01 -9.05
CA ASP A 348 -17.21 -11.44 -8.80
C ASP A 348 -18.33 -12.51 -8.83
N LEU A 349 -18.21 -13.53 -9.70
CA LEU A 349 -19.14 -14.66 -9.74
C LEU A 349 -18.94 -15.59 -8.54
N VAL A 350 -17.70 -15.87 -8.15
CA VAL A 350 -17.40 -16.65 -6.93
C VAL A 350 -17.90 -15.92 -5.67
N ALA A 351 -17.76 -14.60 -5.58
CA ALA A 351 -18.31 -13.81 -4.49
C ALA A 351 -19.84 -13.94 -4.42
N SER A 352 -20.55 -13.82 -5.55
CA SER A 352 -22.00 -14.02 -5.61
C SER A 352 -22.42 -15.42 -5.14
N ILE A 353 -21.69 -16.47 -5.53
CA ILE A 353 -21.94 -17.84 -5.06
C ILE A 353 -21.67 -17.96 -3.56
N ARG A 354 -20.61 -17.34 -3.03
CA ARG A 354 -20.30 -17.33 -1.58
C ARG A 354 -21.35 -16.60 -0.74
N GLU A 355 -21.93 -15.50 -1.24
CA GLU A 355 -23.06 -14.83 -0.58
C GLU A 355 -24.27 -15.77 -0.47
N GLN A 356 -24.65 -16.45 -1.56
CA GLN A 356 -25.72 -17.44 -1.55
C GLN A 356 -25.41 -18.65 -0.66
N MET A 357 -24.15 -19.09 -0.58
CA MET A 357 -23.74 -20.14 0.37
C MET A 357 -23.92 -19.69 1.81
N SER A 358 -23.63 -18.42 2.16
CA SER A 358 -23.85 -17.94 3.53
C SER A 358 -25.32 -18.01 3.94
N LEU A 359 -26.24 -17.62 3.06
CA LEU A 359 -27.68 -17.74 3.25
C LEU A 359 -28.12 -19.21 3.43
N VAL A 360 -27.68 -20.09 2.53
CA VAL A 360 -28.03 -21.53 2.56
C VAL A 360 -27.50 -22.23 3.81
N TYR A 361 -26.27 -21.95 4.24
CA TYR A 361 -25.73 -22.52 5.48
C TYR A 361 -26.43 -21.96 6.73
N SER A 362 -26.83 -20.69 6.74
CA SER A 362 -27.68 -20.16 7.80
C SER A 362 -29.03 -20.88 7.87
N ALA A 363 -29.71 -21.06 6.73
CA ALA A 363 -31.04 -21.69 6.67
C ALA A 363 -31.07 -23.20 7.03
N ILE A 364 -29.91 -23.81 7.28
CA ILE A 364 -29.76 -25.18 7.83
C ILE A 364 -29.08 -25.19 9.21
N ASP A 365 -29.08 -24.04 9.90
CA ASP A 365 -28.50 -23.79 11.22
C ASP A 365 -26.96 -23.98 11.35
N ASP A 366 -26.22 -24.17 10.25
CA ASP A 366 -24.75 -24.18 10.25
C ASP A 366 -24.18 -22.76 10.18
N LYS A 367 -24.22 -22.08 11.34
CA LYS A 367 -23.64 -20.74 11.46
C LYS A 367 -22.14 -20.70 11.15
N THR A 368 -21.40 -21.80 11.36
CA THR A 368 -19.94 -21.82 11.16
C THR A 368 -19.61 -21.70 9.67
N GLN A 369 -20.33 -22.43 8.82
CA GLN A 369 -20.21 -22.29 7.37
C GLN A 369 -20.87 -21.02 6.85
N SER A 370 -21.94 -20.53 7.48
CA SER A 370 -22.56 -19.23 7.16
C SER A 370 -21.56 -18.08 7.30
N ASP A 371 -20.97 -17.91 8.50
CA ASP A 371 -19.98 -16.89 8.81
C ASP A 371 -18.72 -17.05 7.93
N PHE A 372 -18.24 -18.28 7.70
CA PHE A 372 -17.09 -18.56 6.82
C PHE A 372 -17.32 -18.10 5.37
N ASN A 373 -18.47 -18.44 4.77
CA ASN A 373 -18.77 -18.05 3.39
C ASN A 373 -19.03 -16.54 3.27
N ARG A 374 -19.68 -15.91 4.27
CA ARG A 374 -19.89 -14.45 4.29
C ARG A 374 -18.56 -13.69 4.38
N ASN A 375 -17.63 -14.14 5.21
CA ASN A 375 -16.32 -13.50 5.33
C ASN A 375 -15.52 -13.57 4.01
N ILE A 376 -15.52 -14.73 3.33
CA ILE A 376 -14.90 -14.86 2.00
C ILE A 376 -15.53 -13.92 0.96
N TYR A 377 -16.86 -13.77 0.98
CA TYR A 377 -17.56 -12.80 0.12
C TYR A 377 -17.10 -11.36 0.39
N LEU A 378 -16.98 -10.95 1.66
CA LEU A 378 -16.51 -9.61 2.02
C LEU A 378 -15.03 -9.38 1.66
N ASP A 379 -14.16 -10.36 1.92
CA ASP A 379 -12.73 -10.33 1.53
C ASP A 379 -12.58 -10.18 0.00
N MET A 380 -13.41 -10.88 -0.79
CA MET A 380 -13.41 -10.75 -2.25
C MET A 380 -13.90 -9.36 -2.71
N GLN A 381 -14.97 -8.83 -2.12
CA GLN A 381 -15.44 -7.47 -2.40
C GLN A 381 -14.40 -6.40 -2.06
N GLU A 382 -13.71 -6.52 -0.91
CA GLU A 382 -12.63 -5.60 -0.57
C GLU A 382 -11.43 -5.77 -1.51
N LYS A 383 -10.97 -6.99 -1.79
CA LYS A 383 -9.80 -7.18 -2.67
C LYS A 383 -10.04 -6.56 -4.05
N THR A 384 -11.18 -6.84 -4.68
CA THR A 384 -11.55 -6.24 -5.97
C THR A 384 -11.69 -4.70 -5.88
N ARG A 385 -11.90 -4.11 -4.70
CA ARG A 385 -11.84 -2.65 -4.44
C ARG A 385 -10.40 -2.14 -4.28
N GLN A 386 -9.53 -2.85 -3.56
CA GLN A 386 -8.14 -2.46 -3.34
C GLN A 386 -7.32 -2.53 -4.63
N ASP A 387 -7.47 -3.62 -5.41
CA ASP A 387 -6.80 -3.77 -6.71
C ASP A 387 -7.18 -2.62 -7.65
N ARG A 388 -8.47 -2.25 -7.73
CA ARG A 388 -8.97 -1.05 -8.44
C ARG A 388 -8.25 0.26 -8.06
N GLN A 389 -7.99 0.48 -6.77
CA GLN A 389 -7.34 1.71 -6.27
C GLN A 389 -5.83 1.73 -6.55
N LEU A 390 -5.16 0.57 -6.45
CA LEU A 390 -3.73 0.43 -6.74
C LEU A 390 -3.45 0.54 -8.25
N GLU A 391 -4.29 -0.10 -9.08
CA GLU A 391 -4.26 -0.03 -10.53
C GLU A 391 -4.32 1.41 -11.05
N ALA A 392 -5.27 2.22 -10.55
CA ALA A 392 -5.45 3.61 -10.96
C ALA A 392 -4.22 4.49 -10.63
N ARG A 393 -3.61 4.31 -9.45
CA ARG A 393 -2.41 5.04 -9.04
C ARG A 393 -1.17 4.63 -9.87
N ALA A 394 -1.05 3.35 -10.24
CA ALA A 394 0.05 2.87 -11.07
C ALA A 394 0.03 3.45 -12.51
N ASP A 395 -1.16 3.67 -13.08
CA ASP A 395 -1.30 4.27 -14.41
C ASP A 395 -0.86 5.74 -14.46
N GLN A 396 -1.08 6.48 -13.38
CA GLN A 396 -0.66 7.87 -13.27
C GLN A 396 0.86 8.03 -13.27
N LEU A 397 1.57 7.10 -12.60
CA LEU A 397 3.02 7.00 -12.65
C LEU A 397 3.51 6.62 -14.06
N ASN A 398 2.91 5.61 -14.69
CA ASN A 398 3.30 5.15 -16.03
C ASN A 398 3.10 6.22 -17.13
N LYS A 399 1.99 6.96 -17.11
CA LYS A 399 1.76 8.09 -18.05
C LYS A 399 2.78 9.22 -17.82
N SER A 400 3.13 9.50 -16.57
CA SER A 400 4.15 10.48 -16.22
C SER A 400 5.56 10.05 -16.68
N ALA A 401 5.90 8.77 -16.54
CA ALA A 401 7.18 8.21 -17.02
C ALA A 401 7.26 8.17 -18.55
N SER A 402 6.19 7.76 -19.24
CA SER A 402 6.16 7.70 -20.70
C SER A 402 6.28 9.08 -21.36
N THR A 403 5.61 10.10 -20.81
CA THR A 403 5.74 11.48 -21.30
C THR A 403 7.14 12.05 -21.04
N LEU A 404 7.75 11.76 -19.90
CA LEU A 404 9.15 12.12 -19.62
C LEU A 404 10.14 11.46 -20.60
N ASN A 405 9.98 10.16 -20.88
CA ASN A 405 10.82 9.44 -21.83
C ASN A 405 10.69 10.01 -23.26
N PHE A 406 9.48 10.38 -23.69
CA PHE A 406 9.27 11.05 -24.98
C PHE A 406 9.93 12.45 -25.01
N MET A 407 9.82 13.23 -23.93
CA MET A 407 10.53 14.51 -23.80
C MET A 407 12.05 14.35 -23.90
N ILE A 408 12.63 13.36 -23.22
CA ILE A 408 14.07 13.05 -23.30
C ILE A 408 14.47 12.68 -24.74
N GLY A 409 13.71 11.79 -25.40
CA GLY A 409 13.96 11.41 -26.79
C GLY A 409 13.90 12.60 -27.76
N ALA A 410 12.90 13.48 -27.60
CA ALA A 410 12.78 14.69 -28.40
C ALA A 410 13.93 15.68 -28.15
N VAL A 411 14.35 15.88 -26.89
CA VAL A 411 15.49 16.74 -26.54
C VAL A 411 16.79 16.18 -27.12
N VAL A 412 17.04 14.87 -27.02
CA VAL A 412 18.24 14.23 -27.62
C VAL A 412 18.23 14.37 -29.14
N PHE A 413 17.10 14.16 -29.81
CA PHE A 413 16.97 14.34 -31.26
C PHE A 413 17.21 15.80 -31.69
N MET A 414 16.69 16.76 -30.93
CA MET A 414 16.94 18.19 -31.17
C MET A 414 18.40 18.59 -30.92
N ILE A 415 19.05 18.02 -29.91
CA ILE A 415 20.50 18.20 -29.68
C ILE A 415 21.31 17.66 -30.87
N VAL A 416 20.96 16.48 -31.41
CA VAL A 416 21.61 15.93 -32.61
C VAL A 416 21.40 16.84 -33.83
N ILE A 417 20.19 17.37 -34.05
CA ILE A 417 19.92 18.33 -35.14
C ILE A 417 20.74 19.62 -34.96
N VAL A 418 20.79 20.17 -33.74
CA VAL A 418 21.57 21.39 -33.45
C VAL A 418 23.07 21.13 -33.65
N ILE A 419 23.60 19.98 -33.24
CA ILE A 419 25.00 19.59 -33.49
C ILE A 419 25.28 19.46 -35.00
N LEU A 420 24.42 18.80 -35.76
CA LEU A 420 24.57 18.66 -37.22
C LEU A 420 24.52 20.03 -37.93
N LEU A 421 23.62 20.92 -37.51
CA LEU A 421 23.54 22.30 -38.01
C LEU A 421 24.77 23.12 -37.61
N LEU A 422 25.26 23.01 -36.38
CA LEU A 422 26.49 23.68 -35.93
C LEU A 422 27.71 23.19 -36.71
N ILE A 423 27.82 21.89 -37.01
CA ILE A 423 28.89 21.34 -37.87
C ILE A 423 28.78 21.85 -39.32
N PHE A 424 27.57 21.99 -39.84
CA PHE A 424 27.33 22.55 -41.18
C PHE A 424 27.67 24.05 -41.23
N PHE A 425 27.23 24.82 -40.24
CA PHE A 425 27.48 26.25 -40.14
C PHE A 425 28.91 26.59 -39.74
N ASP A 426 29.61 25.77 -38.94
CA ASP A 426 31.05 25.91 -38.72
C ASP A 426 31.82 25.70 -40.03
N ARG A 427 31.46 24.69 -40.84
CA ARG A 427 32.04 24.52 -42.19
C ARG A 427 31.74 25.68 -43.14
N MET A 428 30.71 26.49 -42.90
CA MET A 428 30.50 27.79 -43.57
C MET A 428 31.31 28.92 -42.93
N ARG A 429 31.36 29.00 -41.58
CA ARG A 429 32.09 30.00 -40.80
C ARG A 429 33.59 29.91 -41.07
N VAL A 430 34.20 28.74 -40.99
CA VAL A 430 35.62 28.47 -41.31
C VAL A 430 35.95 28.78 -42.78
N ARG A 431 34.97 28.70 -43.70
CA ARG A 431 35.11 29.17 -45.09
C ARG A 431 35.04 30.71 -45.22
N SER A 432 34.48 31.42 -44.24
CA SER A 432 34.38 32.90 -44.20
C SER A 432 35.45 33.56 -43.34
N ASP A 433 35.75 33.05 -42.14
CA ASP A 433 36.71 33.61 -41.17
C ASP A 433 38.16 33.52 -41.68
N LYS A 434 38.43 32.65 -42.67
CA LYS A 434 39.62 32.73 -43.55
C LYS A 434 39.76 34.07 -44.29
N LYS A 435 38.77 34.97 -44.22
CA LYS A 435 38.71 36.26 -44.91
C LYS A 435 38.42 37.46 -43.99
N PHE A 436 38.73 37.30 -42.69
CA PHE A 436 38.72 38.29 -41.60
C PHE A 436 37.32 38.71 -41.04
N SER A 437 37.03 39.12 -39.77
CA SER A 437 37.87 39.46 -37.03
C SER A 437 36.96 39.72 -35.67
N ILE A 438 37.34 40.67 -34.79
CA ILE A 438 36.88 41.22 -33.51
C ILE A 438 36.47 40.29 -32.34
N GLU A 439 35.85 39.12 -32.54
CA GLU A 439 35.53 38.23 -31.40
C GLU A 439 36.79 37.73 -30.67
N ARG A 440 37.90 37.51 -31.39
CA ARG A 440 39.22 37.16 -30.81
C ARG A 440 39.76 38.14 -29.76
N LEU A 441 39.23 39.37 -29.73
CA LEU A 441 39.73 40.43 -28.86
C LEU A 441 39.07 40.41 -27.48
N PHE A 442 37.81 39.98 -27.40
CA PHE A 442 37.07 39.80 -26.15
C PHE A 442 37.09 38.34 -25.66
N ALA A 443 37.19 37.36 -26.58
CA ALA A 443 37.12 35.94 -26.23
C ALA A 443 38.06 35.51 -25.08
N PRO A 444 39.32 35.98 -24.95
CA PRO A 444 40.16 35.65 -23.79
C PRO A 444 39.64 36.16 -22.44
N LEU A 445 38.89 37.25 -22.41
CA LEU A 445 38.24 37.77 -21.21
C LEU A 445 36.91 37.05 -20.95
N ASP A 446 36.06 36.94 -21.97
CA ASP A 446 34.76 36.27 -21.84
C ASP A 446 34.91 34.77 -21.56
N GLU A 447 35.93 34.10 -22.13
CA GLU A 447 36.24 32.70 -21.82
C GLU A 447 36.76 32.52 -20.39
N TRP A 448 37.55 33.48 -19.87
CA TRP A 448 37.94 33.47 -18.46
C TRP A 448 36.73 33.70 -17.55
N GLN A 449 35.90 34.71 -17.82
CA GLN A 449 34.71 35.01 -17.01
C GLN A 449 33.61 33.94 -17.10
N GLU A 450 33.37 33.32 -18.27
CA GLU A 450 32.39 32.22 -18.39
C GLU A 450 32.93 30.87 -17.87
N ARG A 451 34.25 30.63 -17.84
CA ARG A 451 34.81 29.50 -17.07
C ARG A 451 34.55 29.70 -15.58
N GLU A 452 34.93 30.84 -15.03
CA GLU A 452 34.76 31.15 -13.60
C GLU A 452 33.28 31.18 -13.17
N LYS A 453 32.41 31.77 -13.98
CA LYS A 453 30.96 31.82 -13.72
C LYS A 453 30.29 30.45 -13.79
N LYS A 454 30.72 29.56 -14.69
CA LYS A 454 30.25 28.17 -14.71
C LYS A 454 30.75 27.40 -13.49
N ILE A 455 32.00 27.58 -13.10
CA ILE A 455 32.56 26.97 -11.87
C ILE A 455 31.77 27.42 -10.64
N ARG A 456 31.44 28.72 -10.52
CA ARG A 456 30.64 29.25 -9.41
C ARG A 456 29.22 28.71 -9.36
N LEU A 457 28.47 28.77 -10.47
CA LEU A 457 27.10 28.22 -10.52
C LEU A 457 27.09 26.72 -10.20
N GLN A 458 28.08 25.97 -10.70
CA GLN A 458 28.23 24.55 -10.40
C GLN A 458 28.68 24.29 -8.95
N GLN A 459 29.22 25.27 -8.21
CA GLN A 459 29.48 25.16 -6.78
C GLN A 459 28.23 25.49 -5.94
N GLU A 460 27.39 26.42 -6.40
CA GLU A 460 26.13 26.82 -5.76
C GLU A 460 25.06 25.71 -5.89
N ASP A 461 24.86 25.14 -7.09
CA ASP A 461 23.99 23.95 -7.29
C ASP A 461 24.42 22.75 -6.40
N ASN A 462 25.73 22.59 -6.20
CA ASN A 462 26.33 21.54 -5.37
C ASN A 462 26.23 21.79 -3.86
N PHE A 463 25.84 22.99 -3.43
CA PHE A 463 25.59 23.31 -2.02
C PHE A 463 24.12 23.06 -1.67
N GLU A 464 23.19 23.53 -2.51
CA GLU A 464 21.74 23.35 -2.30
C GLU A 464 21.34 21.86 -2.27
N GLN A 465 21.91 21.04 -3.15
CA GLN A 465 21.72 19.58 -3.15
C GLN A 465 22.25 18.87 -1.88
N VAL A 466 23.18 19.47 -1.14
CA VAL A 466 23.71 18.92 0.12
C VAL A 466 22.79 19.26 1.29
N ASP A 467 22.25 20.49 1.35
CA ASP A 467 21.35 20.92 2.43
C ASP A 467 20.01 20.15 2.41
N GLU A 468 19.42 19.92 1.23
CA GLU A 468 18.21 19.09 1.11
C GLU A 468 18.42 17.66 1.66
N GLN A 469 19.62 17.10 1.48
CA GLN A 469 19.98 15.79 2.01
C GLN A 469 20.18 15.83 3.53
N ILE A 470 20.76 16.89 4.09
CA ILE A 470 20.89 17.07 5.54
C ILE A 470 19.53 17.06 6.22
N GLN A 471 18.55 17.76 5.65
CA GLN A 471 17.21 17.87 6.23
C GLN A 471 16.46 16.51 6.21
N MET A 472 16.58 15.74 5.13
CA MET A 472 16.00 14.40 5.03
C MET A 472 16.66 13.41 6.00
N GLU A 473 17.99 13.36 6.01
CA GLU A 473 18.78 12.45 6.85
C GLU A 473 18.69 12.83 8.33
N SER A 474 18.43 14.09 8.69
CA SER A 474 18.17 14.52 10.07
C SER A 474 16.78 14.11 10.56
N LEU A 475 15.78 14.05 9.68
CA LEU A 475 14.46 13.47 10.01
C LEU A 475 14.56 11.96 10.18
N HIS A 476 15.24 11.27 9.27
CA HIS A 476 15.52 9.85 9.44
C HIS A 476 16.42 9.59 10.64
N LEU A 477 17.41 10.43 10.94
CA LEU A 477 18.17 10.35 12.18
C LEU A 477 17.20 10.53 13.33
N SER A 478 16.37 11.56 13.37
CA SER A 478 15.39 11.74 14.45
C SER A 478 14.38 10.60 14.53
N ASP A 479 14.13 9.85 13.44
CA ASP A 479 13.21 8.69 13.34
C ASP A 479 13.89 7.31 13.33
N ASN A 480 15.23 7.27 13.42
CA ASN A 480 16.06 6.10 13.68
C ASN A 480 16.75 6.23 15.05
N LEU A 481 17.08 7.43 15.48
CA LEU A 481 16.78 8.05 16.79
C LEU A 481 15.25 8.20 16.99
N ARG A 482 14.42 7.41 16.30
CA ARG A 482 13.12 6.85 16.70
C ARG A 482 12.88 5.45 16.06
N ARG A 483 13.95 4.72 15.65
CA ARG A 483 14.18 3.37 15.07
C ARG A 483 14.55 2.12 15.92
N ASN A 484 15.23 2.31 17.05
CA ASN A 484 15.87 1.31 17.87
C ASN A 484 16.16 1.58 19.37
N ILE A 485 15.98 2.77 19.99
CA ILE A 485 16.05 2.92 21.45
C ILE A 485 14.91 1.97 21.86
N GLU A 486 13.93 1.45 21.09
CA GLU A 486 13.05 0.33 21.55
C GLU A 486 13.69 -0.86 22.23
N GLN A 487 14.96 -1.08 22.00
CA GLN A 487 15.57 -2.36 21.99
C GLN A 487 16.59 -2.42 23.17
N ARG A 488 16.23 -2.06 24.43
CA ARG A 488 16.89 -2.47 25.73
C ARG A 488 15.91 -2.70 26.82
N ALA A 489 14.86 -1.91 26.83
CA ALA A 489 13.49 -2.28 27.05
C ALA A 489 13.25 -3.79 27.24
N LYS A 490 13.59 -4.53 26.18
CA LYS A 490 13.35 -5.95 26.00
C LYS A 490 14.46 -6.74 26.75
N ILE A 491 14.52 -8.09 26.81
CA ILE A 491 15.48 -9.12 27.37
C ILE A 491 16.05 -8.68 28.73
N ALA A 492 15.60 -7.55 29.33
CA ALA A 492 15.42 -7.36 30.77
C ALA A 492 14.94 -8.66 31.37
N LEU A 493 14.05 -9.33 30.62
CA LEU A 493 13.37 -10.50 31.08
C LEU A 493 13.55 -11.81 30.31
N VAL A 494 14.33 -11.87 29.24
CA VAL A 494 14.97 -13.18 28.90
C VAL A 494 16.21 -13.31 29.77
N ASN A 495 16.93 -12.22 30.05
CA ASN A 495 17.84 -12.18 31.19
C ASN A 495 17.10 -12.34 32.52
N SER A 496 15.76 -12.26 32.57
CA SER A 496 14.99 -12.71 33.74
C SER A 496 14.43 -14.12 33.72
N ILE A 497 14.26 -14.70 32.54
CA ILE A 497 14.02 -16.11 32.39
C ILE A 497 15.30 -16.88 32.75
N THR A 498 16.48 -16.46 32.30
CA THR A 498 17.76 -17.16 32.55
C THR A 498 17.92 -17.56 34.04
N PRO A 499 17.63 -16.69 35.03
CA PRO A 499 17.59 -16.98 36.47
C PRO A 499 16.59 -18.00 36.95
N LEU A 500 15.45 -18.09 36.26
CA LEU A 500 14.49 -19.14 36.52
C LEU A 500 14.99 -20.47 35.92
N ILE A 501 15.65 -20.45 34.75
CA ILE A 501 16.33 -21.65 34.22
C ILE A 501 17.43 -22.10 35.21
N ASP A 502 18.22 -21.15 35.74
CA ASP A 502 19.24 -21.42 36.76
C ASP A 502 18.64 -22.05 38.04
N ARG A 503 17.49 -21.57 38.50
CA ARG A 503 16.76 -22.15 39.64
C ARG A 503 16.18 -23.53 39.33
N ILE A 504 15.61 -23.74 38.14
CA ILE A 504 15.14 -25.06 37.68
C ILE A 504 16.29 -26.07 37.69
N ILE A 505 17.45 -25.71 37.12
CA ILE A 505 18.64 -26.57 37.11
C ILE A 505 19.15 -26.83 38.54
N HIS A 506 19.09 -25.85 39.44
CA HIS A 506 19.45 -26.06 40.84
C HIS A 506 18.55 -27.11 41.52
N GLU A 507 17.24 -26.98 41.38
CA GLU A 507 16.27 -27.91 41.97
C GLU A 507 16.35 -29.33 41.38
N ILE A 508 16.56 -29.45 40.06
CA ILE A 508 16.82 -30.75 39.41
C ILE A 508 18.08 -31.42 39.98
N ASN A 509 19.16 -30.66 40.22
CA ASN A 509 20.39 -31.21 40.79
C ASN A 509 20.26 -31.55 42.29
N CYS A 510 19.45 -30.81 43.06
CA CYS A 510 19.05 -31.21 44.40
C CYS A 510 18.25 -32.53 44.39
N LEU A 511 17.30 -32.68 43.47
CA LEU A 511 16.51 -33.91 43.29
C LEU A 511 17.35 -35.13 42.86
N ARG A 512 18.45 -34.92 42.11
CA ARG A 512 19.37 -36.01 41.70
C ARG A 512 20.33 -36.43 42.80
N ASN A 513 20.85 -35.48 43.58
CA ASN A 513 22.01 -35.71 44.45
C ASN A 513 21.67 -35.78 45.95
N ARG A 514 20.40 -35.66 46.36
CA ARG A 514 19.96 -35.73 47.77
C ARG A 514 18.88 -36.78 48.00
N HIS A 515 19.06 -37.58 49.05
CA HIS A 515 18.05 -38.50 49.55
C HIS A 515 17.10 -37.76 50.52
N GLU A 516 16.04 -37.19 49.96
CA GLU A 516 14.99 -36.45 50.66
C GLU A 516 13.68 -37.26 50.65
N THR A 517 12.78 -37.01 51.60
CA THR A 517 11.49 -37.71 51.70
C THR A 517 10.57 -37.40 50.52
N GLU A 518 9.72 -38.36 50.15
CA GLU A 518 8.90 -38.29 48.93
C GLU A 518 8.05 -37.02 48.83
N LYS A 519 7.44 -36.57 49.95
CA LYS A 519 6.69 -35.31 50.02
C LYS A 519 7.53 -34.08 49.60
N VAL A 520 8.76 -33.97 50.12
CA VAL A 520 9.67 -32.85 49.78
C VAL A 520 10.09 -32.91 48.32
N ARG A 521 10.28 -34.12 47.76
CA ARG A 521 10.58 -34.30 46.34
C ARG A 521 9.42 -33.87 45.45
N LEU A 522 8.18 -34.16 45.83
CA LEU A 522 6.97 -33.69 45.14
C LEU A 522 6.83 -32.15 45.20
N GLU A 523 7.13 -31.54 46.35
CA GLU A 523 7.15 -30.08 46.52
C GLU A 523 8.18 -29.40 45.59
N ARG A 524 9.39 -29.98 45.45
CA ARG A 524 10.39 -29.50 44.47
C ARG A 524 9.94 -29.64 43.02
N TYR A 525 9.30 -30.75 42.64
CA TYR A 525 8.75 -30.90 41.28
C TYR A 525 7.67 -29.86 41.00
N ALA A 526 6.78 -29.59 41.97
CA ALA A 526 5.77 -28.54 41.83
C ALA A 526 6.39 -27.15 41.65
N TYR A 527 7.47 -26.84 42.38
CA TYR A 527 8.21 -25.58 42.23
C TYR A 527 8.97 -25.48 40.89
N ILE A 528 9.52 -26.58 40.36
CA ILE A 528 10.06 -26.61 38.98
C ILE A 528 8.94 -26.33 37.97
N SER A 529 7.77 -26.95 38.11
CA SER A 529 6.63 -26.68 37.22
C SER A 529 6.14 -25.23 37.36
N GLU A 530 6.12 -24.65 38.56
CA GLU A 530 5.84 -23.21 38.78
C GLU A 530 6.87 -22.33 38.07
N LEU A 531 8.17 -22.62 38.22
CA LEU A 531 9.24 -21.89 37.52
C LEU A 531 9.11 -22.03 35.99
N THR A 532 8.76 -23.21 35.45
CA THR A 532 8.49 -23.35 34.01
C THR A 532 7.23 -22.61 33.56
N ASN A 533 6.23 -22.44 34.44
CA ASN A 533 5.03 -21.67 34.15
C ASN A 533 5.31 -20.17 34.22
N GLN A 534 6.12 -19.72 35.19
CA GLN A 534 6.66 -18.36 35.20
C GLN A 534 7.45 -18.13 33.91
N ILE A 535 8.48 -18.92 33.61
CA ILE A 535 9.18 -18.86 32.31
C ILE A 535 8.22 -18.94 31.12
N GLY A 536 7.12 -19.69 31.21
CA GLY A 536 6.08 -19.82 30.19
C GLY A 536 5.18 -18.60 30.06
N GLU A 537 4.88 -17.88 31.14
CA GLU A 537 4.26 -16.55 31.11
C GLU A 537 5.23 -15.56 30.52
N TYR A 538 6.47 -15.50 31.04
CA TYR A 538 7.51 -14.63 30.51
C TYR A 538 7.68 -14.92 29.01
N ASN A 539 7.70 -16.19 28.56
CA ASN A 539 7.84 -16.60 27.15
C ASN A 539 6.58 -16.53 26.29
N ASN A 540 5.36 -16.71 26.82
CA ASN A 540 4.13 -16.42 26.07
C ASN A 540 4.05 -14.94 25.84
N VAL A 541 4.28 -14.23 26.94
CA VAL A 541 4.25 -12.81 26.98
C VAL A 541 5.49 -12.24 26.27
N LEU A 542 6.55 -13.05 26.08
CA LEU A 542 7.47 -13.04 24.94
C LEU A 542 6.61 -13.33 23.71
N THR A 543 6.75 -14.49 23.04
CA THR A 543 6.07 -14.98 21.83
C THR A 543 5.37 -13.91 20.99
N GLN A 544 4.26 -13.45 21.53
CA GLN A 544 3.30 -12.54 21.01
C GLN A 544 3.87 -11.17 20.58
N TRP A 545 4.62 -10.39 21.38
CA TRP A 545 5.27 -9.16 20.82
C TRP A 545 6.56 -9.40 20.03
N ILE A 546 6.58 -10.47 19.27
CA ILE A 546 7.31 -10.45 18.00
C ILE A 546 6.37 -10.49 16.81
N GLN A 547 5.21 -11.08 16.99
CA GLN A 547 4.63 -11.90 15.95
C GLN A 547 3.86 -11.08 14.90
N LEU A 548 4.12 -9.77 14.83
CA LEU A 548 3.18 -8.73 14.45
C LEU A 548 3.70 -7.84 13.30
N ARG A 549 4.95 -7.98 12.83
CA ARG A 549 5.25 -7.79 11.38
C ARG A 549 5.35 -9.11 10.63
N GLN A 550 5.50 -10.21 11.35
CA GLN A 550 5.25 -11.50 10.74
C GLN A 550 3.79 -11.54 10.25
N GLY A 551 3.64 -12.05 9.03
CA GLY A 551 2.57 -11.67 8.11
C GLY A 551 1.14 -12.10 8.47
N GLN A 552 0.92 -12.69 9.63
CA GLN A 552 -0.41 -12.90 10.21
C GLN A 552 -0.32 -12.87 11.73
N LEU A 553 -1.23 -12.11 12.36
CA LEU A 553 -1.43 -12.14 13.81
C LEU A 553 -2.77 -11.56 14.22
N SER A 554 -3.47 -12.32 15.06
CA SER A 554 -4.57 -11.88 15.92
C SER A 554 -4.03 -11.10 17.12
N ILE A 555 -4.55 -9.89 17.34
CA ILE A 555 -4.04 -8.93 18.33
C ILE A 555 -5.17 -8.65 19.32
N LYS A 556 -5.06 -9.17 20.54
CA LYS A 556 -6.08 -9.09 21.61
C LYS A 556 -5.84 -7.85 22.47
N VAL A 557 -6.14 -6.68 21.91
CA VAL A 557 -6.07 -5.40 22.63
C VAL A 557 -7.03 -5.40 23.84
N GLU A 558 -6.50 -5.15 25.03
CA GLU A 558 -7.21 -5.01 26.30
C GLU A 558 -6.79 -3.75 27.08
N SER A 559 -7.58 -3.37 28.10
CA SER A 559 -7.32 -2.22 28.98
C SER A 559 -7.11 -2.69 30.41
N PHE A 560 -6.07 -2.20 31.07
CA PHE A 560 -5.45 -2.92 32.19
C PHE A 560 -4.49 -1.99 33.00
N ALA A 561 -4.23 -2.19 34.32
CA ALA A 561 -3.38 -1.35 35.24
C ALA A 561 -2.04 -1.96 35.73
N LEU A 562 -0.85 -1.39 35.45
CA LEU A 562 0.37 -2.22 35.42
C LEU A 562 1.17 -2.56 36.66
N GLN A 563 0.92 -2.09 37.90
CA GLN A 563 1.68 -2.56 39.08
C GLN A 563 1.06 -3.88 39.52
N ASP A 564 1.06 -4.87 38.65
CA ASP A 564 2.26 -5.69 38.57
C ASP A 564 3.02 -5.73 37.16
N LEU A 565 4.25 -5.18 36.87
CA LEU A 565 5.07 -5.37 35.62
C LEU A 565 6.63 -5.35 35.39
N PHE A 566 7.58 -5.31 36.35
CA PHE A 566 9.01 -5.79 36.20
C PHE A 566 9.97 -6.19 37.44
N ASP A 567 9.89 -7.07 38.50
CA ASP A 567 9.09 -8.21 39.13
C ASP A 567 9.47 -9.60 38.58
N ILE A 568 8.60 -10.45 38.03
CA ILE A 568 8.93 -11.36 36.90
C ILE A 568 10.22 -10.91 36.11
N VAL A 569 10.46 -9.61 35.85
CA VAL A 569 11.81 -9.11 35.46
C VAL A 569 12.88 -9.08 36.60
N VAL A 570 12.63 -8.49 37.79
CA VAL A 570 13.49 -8.58 39.02
C VAL A 570 13.86 -10.02 39.45
N LYS A 571 12.92 -10.97 39.45
CA LYS A 571 13.10 -12.42 39.64
C LYS A 571 14.25 -12.93 38.76
N GLY A 572 14.52 -12.18 37.68
CA GLY A 572 15.67 -12.19 36.79
C GLY A 572 17.00 -11.60 37.20
N TYR A 573 17.30 -11.56 38.48
CA TYR A 573 18.58 -11.02 38.94
C TYR A 573 19.78 -12.00 38.82
N MET A 574 19.57 -13.32 38.81
CA MET A 574 20.65 -14.31 39.02
C MET A 574 21.64 -14.52 37.86
N SER A 575 21.32 -14.08 36.65
CA SER A 575 21.92 -14.48 35.35
C SER A 575 23.06 -13.58 34.96
N PHE A 576 22.79 -12.27 34.99
CA PHE A 576 23.78 -11.22 35.18
C PHE A 576 24.74 -11.62 36.28
N ARG A 577 24.22 -11.99 37.47
CA ARG A 577 25.06 -12.33 38.63
C ARG A 577 25.91 -13.58 38.42
N LEU A 578 25.41 -14.60 37.72
CA LEU A 578 26.16 -15.80 37.36
C LEU A 578 27.23 -15.54 36.29
N LYS A 579 27.18 -14.39 35.60
CA LYS A 579 28.31 -13.85 34.81
C LYS A 579 29.02 -12.66 35.47
N GLY A 580 28.76 -12.39 36.75
CA GLY A 580 29.40 -11.32 37.52
C GLY A 580 29.00 -9.88 37.14
N ILE A 581 27.75 -9.66 36.75
CA ILE A 581 27.17 -8.39 36.34
C ILE A 581 25.96 -8.05 37.24
N SER A 582 25.68 -6.75 37.47
CA SER A 582 24.69 -6.28 38.47
C SER A 582 23.41 -5.69 37.85
N LEU A 583 22.22 -6.00 38.38
CA LEU A 583 20.91 -5.55 37.86
C LEU A 583 20.09 -4.77 38.91
N LYS A 584 19.38 -3.67 38.55
CA LYS A 584 18.63 -2.82 39.52
C LYS A 584 17.24 -2.32 39.03
N VAL A 585 16.23 -2.33 39.92
CA VAL A 585 14.81 -1.94 39.68
C VAL A 585 14.25 -1.01 40.82
N LYS A 586 13.03 -0.41 40.70
CA LYS A 586 12.30 0.57 41.60
C LYS A 586 10.74 0.49 41.32
N ALA A 587 9.85 1.41 41.78
CA ALA A 587 8.34 1.36 41.78
C ALA A 587 7.57 2.65 41.26
N THR A 588 6.22 2.69 41.05
CA THR A 588 5.30 3.78 40.52
C THR A 588 3.76 3.48 40.56
N ASP A 589 2.91 4.15 39.73
CA ASP A 589 1.43 4.10 39.57
C ASP A 589 1.03 4.23 38.06
N ALA A 590 -0.15 3.71 37.60
CA ALA A 590 -0.94 3.96 36.34
C ALA A 590 -1.42 2.77 35.38
N VAL A 591 -2.16 3.10 34.29
CA VAL A 591 -3.10 2.24 33.51
C VAL A 591 -3.04 2.46 31.98
N VAL A 592 -3.35 1.45 31.14
CA VAL A 592 -3.05 1.45 29.67
C VAL A 592 -4.04 0.69 28.76
N LYS A 593 -3.83 0.76 27.42
CA LYS A 593 -4.49 -0.07 26.39
C LYS A 593 -3.51 -0.61 25.35
N ALA A 594 -3.34 -1.93 25.32
CA ALA A 594 -2.44 -2.73 24.47
C ALA A 594 -2.85 -4.21 24.61
N ASP A 595 -2.18 -5.19 24.01
CA ASP A 595 -2.50 -6.62 24.28
C ASP A 595 -1.54 -7.16 25.32
N LYS A 596 -1.98 -7.56 26.51
CA LYS A 596 -1.08 -8.03 27.58
C LYS A 596 0.00 -8.97 27.15
N THR A 597 -0.38 -10.03 26.46
CA THR A 597 0.52 -11.13 26.18
C THR A 597 1.41 -10.78 25.01
N LEU A 598 0.97 -9.99 24.04
CA LEU A 598 1.97 -9.39 23.18
C LEU A 598 2.89 -8.50 24.03
N THR A 599 2.31 -7.70 24.92
CA THR A 599 2.95 -6.53 25.48
C THR A 599 4.26 -6.79 26.24
N LEU A 600 4.61 -7.98 26.79
CA LEU A 600 5.92 -8.18 27.48
C LEU A 600 7.07 -8.81 26.65
N PHE A 601 6.95 -9.05 25.32
CA PHE A 601 8.09 -9.51 24.47
C PHE A 601 9.13 -8.43 24.37
N MET A 602 8.60 -7.23 24.29
CA MET A 602 9.39 -6.03 24.26
C MET A 602 9.74 -5.59 25.70
N ILE A 603 9.56 -6.50 26.66
CA ILE A 603 10.43 -6.63 27.83
C ILE A 603 11.34 -7.88 27.80
N ASN A 604 11.02 -8.95 27.06
CA ASN A 604 11.92 -10.10 26.93
C ASN A 604 12.90 -10.16 25.74
N THR A 605 13.14 -9.18 24.84
CA THR A 605 14.36 -9.17 23.93
C THR A 605 15.76 -8.39 24.00
N LEU A 606 16.17 -7.35 24.79
CA LEU A 606 17.51 -6.65 24.99
C LEU A 606 18.25 -6.23 26.35
N ALA A 607 17.99 -6.48 27.66
CA ALA A 607 19.01 -6.45 28.76
C ALA A 607 19.93 -7.68 28.98
N ASP A 608 19.50 -8.88 28.61
CA ASP A 608 20.36 -9.84 27.90
C ASP A 608 20.72 -9.25 26.47
N ASN A 609 20.84 -7.92 26.30
CA ASN A 609 21.94 -7.18 25.63
C ASN A 609 22.68 -6.27 26.67
N ALA A 610 24.04 -6.14 26.66
CA ALA A 610 25.01 -6.20 27.83
C ALA A 610 25.90 -7.51 27.99
N ARG A 611 25.78 -8.24 29.15
CA ARG A 611 26.24 -9.62 29.53
C ARG A 611 27.08 -10.51 28.62
N LYS A 612 26.86 -10.78 27.32
CA LYS A 612 27.93 -11.53 26.59
C LYS A 612 29.16 -10.68 26.49
N TYR A 613 28.90 -9.53 25.91
CA TYR A 613 29.88 -8.69 25.34
C TYR A 613 30.15 -7.52 26.33
N THR A 614 29.24 -7.22 27.27
CA THR A 614 29.63 -6.71 28.61
C THR A 614 30.36 -7.83 29.35
N PRO A 615 31.62 -7.60 29.78
CA PRO A 615 32.41 -8.61 30.47
C PRO A 615 32.06 -8.69 31.97
N GLN A 616 32.68 -9.67 32.64
CA GLN A 616 32.55 -9.89 34.08
C GLN A 616 33.01 -8.64 34.87
N GLY A 617 32.12 -8.11 35.72
CA GLY A 617 32.33 -6.88 36.51
C GLY A 617 31.34 -5.73 36.21
N GLY A 618 30.43 -5.88 35.24
CA GLY A 618 29.52 -4.81 34.77
C GLY A 618 28.20 -4.55 35.54
N CYS A 619 27.33 -3.70 34.99
CA CYS A 619 26.04 -3.24 35.57
C CYS A 619 24.95 -3.02 34.49
N VAL A 620 23.64 -3.19 34.80
CA VAL A 620 22.44 -3.20 33.92
C VAL A 620 21.11 -2.79 34.70
N THR A 621 19.97 -2.35 34.10
CA THR A 621 18.77 -1.71 34.83
C THR A 621 17.33 -1.77 34.25
N ILE A 622 16.23 -1.35 34.96
CA ILE A 622 14.79 -1.50 34.54
C ILE A 622 13.76 -0.43 35.13
N TYR A 623 13.07 0.57 34.47
CA TYR A 623 12.42 1.81 35.12
C TYR A 623 11.22 2.68 34.41
N SER A 624 10.28 3.52 34.98
CA SER A 624 9.39 4.56 34.24
C SER A 624 8.96 5.95 34.83
N GLN A 625 8.11 6.73 34.12
CA GLN A 625 7.45 8.05 34.25
C GLN A 625 6.06 8.11 33.49
N THR A 626 5.05 8.89 33.95
CA THR A 626 3.59 8.86 33.56
C THR A 626 2.73 10.20 33.75
N THR A 627 1.63 10.64 33.05
CA THR A 627 1.37 10.92 31.59
C THR A 627 0.07 11.73 30.98
N GLU A 628 -0.34 11.60 29.66
CA GLU A 628 -1.44 12.21 28.75
C GLU A 628 -2.13 11.35 27.55
N GLU A 629 -1.55 11.03 26.34
CA GLU A 629 -1.88 9.79 25.48
C GLU A 629 -1.10 8.38 25.57
N ALA A 630 0.25 8.23 25.43
CA ALA A 630 1.20 7.03 25.51
C ALA A 630 2.52 7.00 26.45
N VAL A 631 3.13 5.88 26.90
CA VAL A 631 4.47 5.81 27.64
C VAL A 631 5.38 4.71 27.01
N GLU A 632 6.46 4.29 27.67
CA GLU A 632 7.86 4.05 27.24
C GLU A 632 8.64 2.94 28.07
N ILE A 633 9.56 2.14 27.48
CA ILE A 633 10.36 0.91 27.88
C ILE A 633 12.00 0.89 27.73
N VAL A 634 13.00 0.90 28.71
CA VAL A 634 14.56 0.98 28.69
C VAL A 634 15.36 0.26 29.84
N ILE A 635 16.55 -0.31 29.54
CA ILE A 635 17.63 -0.82 30.43
C ILE A 635 19.05 -0.21 30.05
N GLU A 636 20.03 0.03 30.98
CA GLU A 636 21.47 0.48 30.77
C GLU A 636 22.54 -0.65 30.61
N ASP A 637 23.81 -0.32 30.26
CA ASP A 637 25.01 -1.14 30.61
C ASP A 637 26.41 -0.44 30.51
N ASN A 638 27.51 -1.22 30.63
CA ASN A 638 28.91 -0.80 30.52
C ASN A 638 29.90 -1.76 29.76
N GLY A 639 29.53 -2.38 28.63
CA GLY A 639 30.31 -3.44 27.93
C GLY A 639 31.34 -3.10 26.82
N GLN A 640 31.74 -4.12 26.02
CA GLN A 640 32.87 -4.05 25.07
C GLN A 640 32.64 -3.19 23.81
N GLY A 641 31.42 -3.20 23.27
CA GLY A 641 31.03 -2.41 22.11
C GLY A 641 31.27 -2.97 20.69
N MET A 642 30.75 -2.21 19.72
CA MET A 642 30.74 -2.41 18.28
C MET A 642 31.59 -1.34 17.58
N THR A 643 32.21 -1.67 16.45
CA THR A 643 32.64 -0.62 15.52
C THR A 643 31.47 0.24 15.10
N GLU A 644 31.73 1.54 14.92
CA GLU A 644 30.76 2.51 14.43
C GLU A 644 30.12 2.07 13.09
N LYS A 645 30.82 1.18 12.37
CA LYS A 645 30.43 0.50 11.11
C LYS A 645 29.71 -0.84 11.24
N GLN A 646 29.59 -1.44 12.43
CA GLN A 646 28.68 -2.59 12.73
C GLN A 646 27.37 -2.09 13.31
N VAL A 647 27.48 -1.05 14.14
CA VAL A 647 26.41 -0.06 14.20
C VAL A 647 26.19 0.61 12.83
N LEU A 648 26.93 0.28 11.74
CA LEU A 648 26.64 0.54 10.30
C LEU A 648 26.63 -0.69 9.31
N HIS A 649 26.40 -1.95 9.76
CA HIS A 649 25.39 -2.86 9.15
C HIS A 649 24.75 -3.85 10.16
N LEU A 650 23.42 -3.75 10.33
CA LEU A 650 22.50 -4.45 11.25
C LEU A 650 21.07 -4.29 10.61
N PHE A 651 20.43 -3.11 10.37
CA PHE A 651 19.04 -2.97 9.79
C PHE A 651 18.82 -3.17 8.31
N ASP A 652 19.51 -4.17 7.81
CA ASP A 652 19.30 -4.71 6.49
C ASP A 652 19.07 -6.23 6.56
N HIS A 653 18.63 -6.83 5.47
CA HIS A 653 18.17 -8.23 5.46
C HIS A 653 19.24 -9.19 4.94
N LYS A 654 20.54 -8.91 5.19
CA LYS A 654 21.67 -9.72 4.71
C LYS A 654 22.67 -10.03 5.82
N THR A 655 23.16 -11.26 5.83
CA THR A 655 24.20 -11.74 6.74
C THR A 655 25.56 -11.15 6.38
N ILE A 656 26.25 -10.54 7.35
CA ILE A 656 27.66 -10.20 7.24
C ILE A 656 28.49 -11.48 7.41
N VAL A 657 29.49 -11.67 6.56
CA VAL A 657 30.59 -12.62 6.77
C VAL A 657 31.80 -11.79 7.18
N ASP A 658 32.55 -12.26 8.18
CA ASP A 658 33.68 -11.52 8.72
C ASP A 658 34.95 -11.75 7.89
N GLU A 659 35.47 -10.71 7.24
CA GLU A 659 36.66 -10.77 6.36
C GLU A 659 37.99 -10.83 7.15
N SER A 660 37.96 -10.93 8.48
CA SER A 660 39.16 -10.83 9.34
C SER A 660 39.81 -12.17 9.74
N LEU A 661 39.20 -13.31 9.42
CA LEU A 661 39.72 -14.64 9.82
C LEU A 661 40.52 -15.32 8.69
N LYS A 662 41.66 -15.92 9.06
CA LYS A 662 42.60 -16.56 8.12
C LYS A 662 42.19 -17.98 7.77
N GLU A 663 42.64 -18.43 6.60
CA GLU A 663 42.52 -19.82 6.16
C GLU A 663 43.18 -20.80 7.14
N ASN A 664 42.54 -21.97 7.32
CA ASN A 664 43.04 -23.19 8.01
C ASN A 664 42.72 -23.41 9.51
N GLU A 665 41.65 -22.84 10.07
CA GLU A 665 41.03 -23.37 11.31
C GLU A 665 39.62 -23.93 11.06
N LEU A 666 39.28 -25.03 11.75
CA LEU A 666 38.05 -25.81 11.54
C LEU A 666 36.84 -25.13 12.20
N ILE A 667 35.74 -25.05 11.47
CA ILE A 667 34.48 -24.40 11.88
C ILE A 667 33.70 -25.31 12.84
N PRO A 668 33.35 -24.86 14.06
CA PRO A 668 32.25 -25.41 14.85
C PRO A 668 30.91 -24.81 14.39
N GLU A 669 29.87 -25.63 14.30
CA GLU A 669 28.56 -25.22 13.74
C GLU A 669 27.66 -24.51 14.77
N GLU A 670 27.71 -23.17 14.85
CA GLU A 670 26.67 -22.39 15.56
C GLU A 670 26.54 -20.95 15.00
N LYS A 671 25.61 -20.75 14.04
CA LYS A 671 25.28 -19.42 13.47
C LYS A 671 23.97 -18.89 14.05
N SER A 672 24.02 -17.77 14.77
CA SER A 672 22.81 -16.99 15.10
C SER A 672 22.15 -16.48 13.81
N HIS A 673 21.02 -17.07 13.47
CA HIS A 673 20.45 -17.02 12.12
C HIS A 673 19.92 -15.66 11.70
N GLY A 674 19.08 -15.10 12.55
CA GLY A 674 18.59 -13.75 12.35
C GLY A 674 17.12 -13.55 11.99
N PHE A 675 16.23 -13.54 12.99
CA PHE A 675 14.83 -13.09 12.86
C PHE A 675 14.27 -12.13 13.94
N GLY A 676 14.95 -12.01 15.09
CA GLY A 676 14.97 -10.90 16.07
C GLY A 676 13.82 -9.94 16.31
N LEU A 677 14.18 -8.78 16.82
CA LEU A 677 13.31 -7.61 16.77
C LEU A 677 12.81 -7.16 15.38
N MET A 678 13.17 -7.77 14.25
CA MET A 678 12.55 -7.49 12.93
C MET A 678 11.04 -7.72 13.01
N ASN A 679 10.72 -8.57 13.96
CA ASN A 679 9.44 -8.86 14.52
C ASN A 679 9.05 -7.90 15.69
N CYS A 680 9.93 -7.46 16.61
CA CYS A 680 9.69 -6.38 17.62
C CYS A 680 9.59 -4.92 17.10
N LYS A 681 10.63 -4.33 16.46
CA LYS A 681 10.45 -3.18 15.50
C LYS A 681 9.28 -3.48 14.60
N GLY A 682 9.18 -4.75 14.20
CA GLY A 682 8.08 -5.32 13.46
C GLY A 682 6.73 -4.80 13.92
N ILE A 683 6.43 -5.01 15.19
CA ILE A 683 5.14 -4.78 15.85
C ILE A 683 4.62 -3.38 15.70
N ILE A 684 5.53 -2.43 15.85
CA ILE A 684 5.16 -1.07 16.15
C ILE A 684 4.60 -0.39 14.91
N ASP A 685 5.00 -0.83 13.71
CA ASP A 685 4.37 -0.44 12.45
C ASP A 685 3.04 -1.18 12.16
N LYS A 686 2.68 -2.28 12.84
CA LYS A 686 1.34 -2.93 12.67
C LYS A 686 0.35 -2.51 13.75
N TYR A 687 0.76 -2.20 14.98
CA TYR A 687 -0.13 -1.48 15.91
C TYR A 687 -0.61 -0.17 15.28
N ARG A 688 0.33 0.60 14.72
CA ARG A 688 0.06 1.82 13.94
C ARG A 688 -0.92 1.65 12.77
N LYS A 689 -1.23 0.43 12.34
CA LYS A 689 -2.16 0.11 11.23
C LYS A 689 -3.56 -0.33 11.67
N ILE A 690 -3.83 -0.47 12.97
CA ILE A 690 -5.11 -1.02 13.49
C ILE A 690 -6.12 0.08 13.80
N SER A 691 -5.68 1.17 14.42
CA SER A 691 -6.56 2.27 14.85
C SER A 691 -5.76 3.53 15.14
N SER A 692 -6.37 4.70 14.98
CA SER A 692 -5.74 6.02 15.19
C SER A 692 -5.11 6.19 16.57
N ILE A 693 -5.68 5.57 17.61
CA ILE A 693 -5.13 5.58 18.98
C ILE A 693 -3.71 4.97 19.05
N PHE A 694 -3.35 4.05 18.16
CA PHE A 694 -2.05 3.39 18.12
C PHE A 694 -1.01 4.08 17.20
N SER A 695 -1.33 5.24 16.62
CA SER A 695 -0.39 6.03 15.80
C SER A 695 0.92 6.41 16.52
N VAL A 696 0.85 6.52 17.85
CA VAL A 696 1.87 7.10 18.75
C VAL A 696 3.09 6.21 19.07
N CYS A 697 3.10 4.96 18.64
CA CYS A 697 4.13 3.97 19.01
C CYS A 697 5.49 4.25 18.31
N SER A 698 6.60 4.50 19.04
CA SER A 698 7.89 4.99 18.44
C SER A 698 9.17 4.73 19.32
N ILE A 699 10.44 5.03 18.90
CA ILE A 699 11.56 4.07 19.18
C ILE A 699 13.13 4.50 19.07
N LYS A 700 13.97 5.30 19.81
CA LYS A 700 15.36 5.97 19.37
C LYS A 700 16.76 5.25 18.88
N VAL A 701 18.12 5.59 19.04
CA VAL A 701 19.38 4.73 19.40
C VAL A 701 20.78 5.47 19.38
N GLU A 702 21.94 4.99 19.95
CA GLU A 702 23.39 5.30 19.61
C GLU A 702 24.49 4.27 20.10
N SER A 703 25.80 4.48 19.77
CA SER A 703 26.99 3.69 20.24
C SER A 703 28.48 4.26 20.08
N GLU A 704 29.44 3.93 21.01
CA GLU A 704 30.95 4.11 21.03
C GLU A 704 31.80 2.99 21.76
N ILE A 705 32.73 2.27 21.09
CA ILE A 705 33.51 1.09 21.64
C ILE A 705 34.04 1.24 23.07
N GLY A 706 33.86 0.17 23.87
CA GLY A 706 34.52 -0.05 25.16
C GLY A 706 33.80 0.53 26.38
N LYS A 707 32.50 0.86 26.28
CA LYS A 707 31.79 1.67 27.31
C LYS A 707 30.32 1.35 27.67
N GLY A 708 29.54 0.52 26.94
CA GLY A 708 28.11 0.18 27.23
C GLY A 708 26.99 1.11 26.69
N SER A 709 25.80 0.61 26.25
CA SER A 709 24.71 1.38 25.56
C SER A 709 23.39 1.60 26.35
N ARG A 710 22.27 1.91 25.63
CA ARG A 710 21.03 2.56 26.13
C ARG A 710 19.74 2.61 25.21
N PHE A 711 18.54 2.03 25.54
CA PHE A 711 17.36 1.77 24.60
C PHE A 711 15.83 1.54 25.25
N SER A 712 14.49 2.08 25.25
CA SER A 712 13.31 2.96 24.59
C SER A 712 12.17 2.73 23.47
N PHE A 713 10.87 2.30 23.74
CA PHE A 713 9.63 2.48 22.82
C PHE A 713 8.49 3.50 23.20
N ARG A 714 7.31 3.63 22.50
CA ARG A 714 5.98 4.13 23.01
C ARG A 714 4.73 3.21 22.80
N LEU A 715 3.61 3.34 23.56
CA LEU A 715 2.16 3.03 23.19
C LEU A 715 1.02 3.52 24.21
N PRO A 716 -0.34 3.45 23.96
CA PRO A 716 -1.42 4.30 24.59
C PRO A 716 -2.11 3.97 25.97
N LYS A 717 -2.86 4.95 26.54
CA LYS A 717 -3.72 4.85 27.75
C LYS A 717 -4.88 3.87 27.58
N GLY A 718 -5.29 3.29 28.70
CA GLY A 718 -6.61 2.71 28.92
C GLY A 718 -7.07 2.97 30.35
N VAL A 719 -8.29 2.50 30.61
CA VAL A 719 -9.07 2.81 31.82
C VAL A 719 -9.77 1.54 32.25
N LEU A 720 -9.78 1.26 33.56
CA LEU A 720 -10.55 0.15 34.14
C LEU A 720 -12.04 0.54 34.21
N ARG A 721 -12.92 -0.35 33.76
CA ARG A 721 -14.37 -0.21 33.95
C ARG A 721 -14.79 -0.87 35.25
N LEU A 722 -15.05 -0.08 36.28
CA LEU A 722 -15.85 -0.51 37.44
C LEU A 722 -17.33 -0.23 37.16
N LEU A 723 -18.21 -1.20 37.45
CA LEU A 723 -19.65 -1.05 37.28
C LEU A 723 -20.24 -0.25 38.44
N PHE A 724 -20.49 1.04 38.21
CA PHE A 724 -21.34 1.85 39.10
C PHE A 724 -22.54 2.42 38.36
N VAL A 725 -23.72 2.04 38.83
CA VAL A 725 -24.97 2.77 38.61
C VAL A 725 -25.08 3.81 39.71
N PHE A 726 -25.14 5.10 39.35
CA PHE A 726 -26.09 6.06 39.94
C PHE A 726 -26.17 7.33 39.08
N SER A 727 -27.02 8.28 39.45
CA SER A 727 -27.43 9.44 38.65
C SER A 727 -27.12 10.74 39.38
N PHE A 728 -26.73 11.82 38.66
CA PHE A 728 -27.50 13.07 38.62
C PHE A 728 -26.98 14.14 37.61
N LEU A 729 -27.94 14.86 37.00
CA LEU A 729 -27.99 16.25 36.51
C LEU A 729 -26.81 16.99 35.82
N SER A 730 -27.06 17.30 34.53
CA SER A 730 -27.06 18.64 33.87
C SER A 730 -25.92 19.67 34.03
N LEU A 731 -25.36 20.17 32.91
CA LEU A 731 -25.79 21.46 32.29
C LEU A 731 -25.26 21.64 30.84
N SER A 732 -25.72 22.71 30.16
CA SER A 732 -25.40 23.17 28.79
C SER A 732 -25.98 22.32 27.63
N SER A 733 -26.63 22.98 26.67
CA SER A 733 -27.87 22.43 26.08
C SER A 733 -27.98 22.42 24.54
N SER A 734 -26.91 22.68 23.79
CA SER A 734 -26.92 22.58 22.31
C SER A 734 -25.71 21.83 21.74
N ILE A 735 -24.50 22.38 21.89
CA ILE A 735 -23.25 21.77 21.39
C ILE A 735 -22.96 20.44 22.12
N PHE A 736 -23.24 20.36 23.42
CA PHE A 736 -23.12 19.11 24.18
C PHE A 736 -24.20 18.10 23.81
N ALA A 737 -25.42 18.54 23.45
CA ALA A 737 -26.50 17.64 23.05
C ALA A 737 -26.14 16.87 21.76
N SER A 738 -25.59 17.55 20.76
CA SER A 738 -25.19 16.91 19.49
C SER A 738 -24.03 15.92 19.70
N SER A 739 -23.01 16.28 20.49
CA SER A 739 -21.91 15.37 20.84
C SER A 739 -22.37 14.16 21.69
N TYR A 740 -23.30 14.37 22.62
CA TYR A 740 -23.87 13.32 23.47
C TYR A 740 -24.66 12.28 22.67
N LEU A 741 -25.47 12.71 21.70
CA LEU A 741 -26.25 11.79 20.87
C LEU A 741 -25.34 10.87 20.03
N LEU A 742 -24.29 11.41 19.41
CA LEU A 742 -23.32 10.60 18.65
C LEU A 742 -22.54 9.63 19.56
N LYS A 743 -22.09 10.08 20.74
CA LYS A 743 -21.45 9.19 21.72
C LYS A 743 -22.36 8.07 22.22
N LYS A 744 -23.66 8.35 22.37
CA LYS A 744 -24.66 7.33 22.71
C LYS A 744 -24.86 6.33 21.58
N ALA A 745 -24.99 6.79 20.33
CA ALA A 745 -25.07 5.92 19.16
C ALA A 745 -23.86 4.97 19.07
N ALA A 746 -22.63 5.49 19.21
CA ALA A 746 -21.41 4.69 19.24
C ALA A 746 -21.43 3.62 20.37
N SER A 747 -21.81 4.01 21.60
CA SER A 747 -21.90 3.05 22.72
C SER A 747 -22.96 1.95 22.53
N PHE A 748 -23.97 2.19 21.70
CA PHE A 748 -24.94 1.17 21.31
C PHE A 748 -24.44 0.28 20.17
N ALA A 749 -23.62 0.79 19.24
CA ALA A 749 -22.93 -0.03 18.25
C ALA A 749 -21.92 -0.98 18.90
N ASP A 750 -21.09 -0.50 19.84
CA ASP A 750 -20.24 -1.34 20.71
C ASP A 750 -21.06 -2.49 21.32
N SER A 751 -22.23 -2.17 21.89
CA SER A 751 -23.08 -3.11 22.61
C SER A 751 -23.74 -4.14 21.69
N ALA A 752 -24.14 -3.73 20.48
CA ALA A 752 -24.69 -4.60 19.45
C ALA A 752 -23.65 -5.65 18.99
N TYR A 753 -22.42 -5.21 18.72
CA TYR A 753 -21.28 -6.07 18.35
C TYR A 753 -20.95 -7.09 19.45
N PHE A 754 -20.83 -6.65 20.71
CA PHE A 754 -20.57 -7.58 21.81
C PHE A 754 -21.73 -8.56 22.07
N CYS A 755 -22.99 -8.22 21.74
CA CYS A 755 -24.09 -9.18 21.82
C CYS A 755 -24.05 -10.20 20.69
N ASN A 756 -23.67 -9.79 19.48
CA ASN A 756 -23.59 -10.63 18.30
C ASN A 756 -22.49 -11.70 18.45
N LEU A 757 -21.31 -11.30 18.94
CA LEU A 757 -20.23 -12.21 19.33
C LEU A 757 -20.64 -13.23 20.41
N ASN A 758 -21.61 -12.88 21.27
CA ASN A 758 -22.15 -13.75 22.32
C ASN A 758 -23.42 -14.52 21.86
N GLY A 759 -23.76 -14.51 20.57
CA GLY A 759 -24.92 -15.23 20.03
C GLY A 759 -26.29 -14.67 20.43
N ARG A 760 -26.37 -13.43 20.91
CA ARG A 760 -27.60 -12.79 21.42
C ARG A 760 -28.20 -11.83 20.38
N TYR A 761 -28.63 -12.40 19.26
CA TYR A 761 -29.01 -11.66 18.05
C TYR A 761 -30.21 -10.72 18.25
N GLU A 762 -31.25 -11.12 18.97
CA GLU A 762 -32.39 -10.23 19.30
C GLU A 762 -31.90 -8.99 20.08
N THR A 763 -31.04 -9.18 21.06
CA THR A 763 -30.42 -8.07 21.84
C THR A 763 -29.48 -7.22 21.00
N THR A 764 -28.83 -7.78 19.97
CA THR A 764 -28.10 -7.01 18.96
C THR A 764 -29.04 -6.08 18.18
N LEU A 765 -30.26 -6.53 17.85
CA LEU A 765 -31.26 -5.68 17.19
C LEU A 765 -31.80 -4.58 18.12
N ASP A 766 -32.07 -4.86 19.40
CA ASP A 766 -32.46 -3.86 20.40
C ASP A 766 -31.42 -2.72 20.52
N TYR A 767 -30.13 -3.08 20.58
CA TYR A 767 -29.05 -2.11 20.60
C TYR A 767 -28.86 -1.41 19.25
N ALA A 768 -29.15 -2.07 18.12
CA ALA A 768 -29.13 -1.45 16.81
C ALA A 768 -30.27 -0.43 16.62
N ASP A 769 -31.48 -0.70 17.08
CA ASP A 769 -32.58 0.28 17.08
C ASP A 769 -32.33 1.42 18.06
N SER A 770 -31.68 1.14 19.19
CA SER A 770 -31.16 2.18 20.09
C SER A 770 -30.17 3.09 19.34
N CYS A 771 -29.18 2.53 18.66
CA CYS A 771 -28.21 3.29 17.86
C CYS A 771 -28.90 4.13 16.76
N ARG A 772 -29.74 3.51 15.91
CA ARG A 772 -30.55 4.19 14.88
C ARG A 772 -31.38 5.34 15.46
N THR A 773 -31.99 5.13 16.63
CA THR A 773 -32.79 6.17 17.33
C THR A 773 -31.95 7.36 17.74
N TYR A 774 -30.71 7.16 18.22
CA TYR A 774 -29.82 8.26 18.60
C TYR A 774 -29.25 9.01 17.38
N LEU A 775 -28.94 8.30 16.29
CA LEU A 775 -28.54 8.91 15.01
C LEU A 775 -29.66 9.75 14.38
N ASN A 776 -30.90 9.25 14.38
CA ASN A 776 -32.07 10.00 13.90
C ASN A 776 -32.41 11.22 14.76
N LYS A 777 -32.17 11.15 16.08
CA LYS A 777 -32.27 12.33 16.97
C LYS A 777 -31.20 13.37 16.62
N TYR A 778 -29.99 12.94 16.27
CA TYR A 778 -28.94 13.85 15.80
C TYR A 778 -29.30 14.51 14.46
N TYR A 779 -29.78 13.72 13.48
CA TYR A 779 -30.21 14.24 12.18
C TYR A 779 -31.24 15.38 12.31
N ARG A 780 -32.26 15.17 13.13
CA ARG A 780 -33.32 16.17 13.38
C ARG A 780 -32.83 17.44 14.08
N LEU A 781 -31.70 17.41 14.80
CA LEU A 781 -31.05 18.61 15.34
C LEU A 781 -30.32 19.45 14.27
N LEU A 782 -30.07 18.93 13.07
CA LEU A 782 -29.47 19.67 11.96
C LEU A 782 -30.46 20.62 11.25
N GLY A 783 -31.73 20.66 11.70
CA GLY A 783 -32.79 21.50 11.11
C GLY A 783 -33.42 20.93 9.84
N LEU A 784 -32.99 19.76 9.39
CA LEU A 784 -33.53 19.05 8.23
C LEU A 784 -34.85 18.37 8.62
N GLN A 785 -35.97 18.88 8.08
CA GLN A 785 -37.33 18.48 8.53
C GLN A 785 -37.97 17.33 7.73
N GLU A 786 -37.34 16.87 6.65
CA GLU A 786 -37.90 15.80 5.82
C GLU A 786 -37.83 14.45 6.54
N THR A 787 -39.00 13.88 6.85
CA THR A 787 -39.14 12.60 7.57
C THR A 787 -38.76 11.40 6.72
N ALA A 788 -38.71 11.54 5.40
CA ALA A 788 -38.21 10.53 4.47
C ALA A 788 -36.73 10.20 4.74
N ASP A 789 -35.89 11.24 4.90
CA ASP A 789 -34.44 11.13 5.10
C ASP A 789 -34.05 10.71 6.55
N THR A 790 -34.62 9.62 7.08
CA THR A 790 -34.21 9.06 8.39
C THR A 790 -33.87 7.57 8.34
N LEU A 791 -32.85 7.16 9.10
CA LEU A 791 -32.38 5.78 9.24
C LEU A 791 -33.52 4.83 9.66
N ARG A 792 -33.87 3.87 8.80
CA ARG A 792 -34.88 2.82 9.07
C ARG A 792 -34.27 1.42 9.09
N TYR A 793 -34.99 0.47 9.69
CA TYR A 793 -34.59 -0.95 9.73
C TYR A 793 -34.52 -1.58 8.33
N ILE A 794 -35.55 -1.33 7.51
CA ILE A 794 -35.68 -1.69 6.08
C ILE A 794 -36.31 -0.51 5.33
N GLU A 795 -35.93 -0.30 4.07
CA GLU A 795 -36.60 0.61 3.13
C GLU A 795 -36.71 0.01 1.72
N THR A 796 -37.75 0.39 1.00
CA THR A 796 -38.00 -0.03 -0.40
C THR A 796 -37.38 0.91 -1.44
N GLU A 797 -36.65 1.94 -1.01
CA GLU A 797 -36.10 2.95 -1.92
C GLU A 797 -34.79 2.51 -2.61
N VAL A 798 -34.55 3.08 -3.79
CA VAL A 798 -33.43 2.70 -4.67
C VAL A 798 -32.08 3.06 -4.02
N THR A 799 -32.00 4.25 -3.42
CA THR A 799 -30.78 4.81 -2.81
C THR A 799 -30.98 4.95 -1.30
N PRO A 800 -30.20 4.26 -0.44
CA PRO A 800 -30.36 4.38 1.01
C PRO A 800 -30.03 5.78 1.54
N VAL A 801 -30.76 6.20 2.57
CA VAL A 801 -30.64 7.52 3.22
C VAL A 801 -29.21 7.86 3.64
N GLU A 802 -28.41 6.89 4.08
CA GLU A 802 -27.04 7.09 4.54
C GLU A 802 -26.08 7.47 3.42
N ILE A 803 -26.31 6.96 2.21
CA ILE A 803 -25.56 7.34 1.00
C ILE A 803 -25.88 8.80 0.67
N THR A 804 -27.17 9.17 0.73
CA THR A 804 -27.63 10.54 0.56
C THR A 804 -27.03 11.48 1.62
N TRP A 805 -26.94 11.06 2.89
CA TRP A 805 -26.26 11.82 3.96
C TRP A 805 -24.76 12.00 3.69
N TYR A 806 -24.07 10.95 3.21
CA TYR A 806 -22.65 10.99 2.88
C TYR A 806 -22.35 11.90 1.68
N HIS A 807 -23.15 11.82 0.61
CA HIS A 807 -23.07 12.69 -0.57
C HIS A 807 -23.46 14.15 -0.27
N ARG A 808 -24.37 14.39 0.69
CA ARG A 808 -24.64 15.73 1.25
C ARG A 808 -23.59 16.18 2.28
N HIS A 809 -22.53 15.39 2.52
CA HIS A 809 -21.43 15.64 3.45
C HIS A 809 -21.85 15.97 4.90
N LEU A 810 -22.93 15.33 5.37
CA LEU A 810 -23.41 15.50 6.74
C LEU A 810 -22.41 14.92 7.75
N ARG A 811 -22.21 15.61 8.89
CA ARG A 811 -21.18 15.29 9.88
C ARG A 811 -21.58 14.15 10.83
N PHE A 812 -21.75 12.95 10.29
CA PHE A 812 -21.85 11.71 11.05
C PHE A 812 -20.49 11.02 11.20
N ASP A 813 -20.35 10.18 12.23
CA ASP A 813 -19.33 9.14 12.23
C ASP A 813 -19.87 7.94 11.44
N TYR A 814 -19.48 7.83 10.17
CA TYR A 814 -19.98 6.79 9.28
C TYR A 814 -19.46 5.39 9.65
N ASN A 815 -18.43 5.26 10.50
CA ASN A 815 -18.00 3.96 11.02
C ASN A 815 -19.10 3.36 11.91
N VAL A 816 -19.68 4.15 12.82
CA VAL A 816 -20.82 3.74 13.68
C VAL A 816 -22.02 3.29 12.84
N ILE A 817 -22.22 3.90 11.65
CA ILE A 817 -23.28 3.53 10.71
C ILE A 817 -22.95 2.22 9.97
N LEU A 818 -21.69 2.02 9.57
CA LEU A 818 -21.21 0.78 8.98
C LEU A 818 -21.29 -0.39 9.95
N ASP A 819 -20.76 -0.21 11.17
CA ASP A 819 -20.79 -1.19 12.26
C ASP A 819 -22.24 -1.63 12.50
N ILE A 820 -23.16 -0.67 12.72
CA ILE A 820 -24.55 -1.04 13.03
C ILE A 820 -25.29 -1.69 11.85
N ARG A 821 -24.94 -1.38 10.60
CA ARG A 821 -25.49 -2.09 9.43
C ARG A 821 -24.91 -3.50 9.28
N ASN A 822 -23.63 -3.71 9.58
CA ASN A 822 -23.05 -5.07 9.62
C ASN A 822 -23.67 -5.91 10.75
N GLU A 823 -23.72 -5.39 11.98
CA GLU A 823 -24.24 -6.14 13.13
C GLU A 823 -25.74 -6.45 12.97
N THR A 824 -26.52 -5.52 12.38
CA THR A 824 -27.92 -5.80 12.01
C THR A 824 -28.01 -6.89 10.94
N ALA A 825 -27.16 -6.85 9.90
CA ALA A 825 -27.17 -7.89 8.86
C ALA A 825 -26.82 -9.28 9.44
N VAL A 826 -25.77 -9.40 10.25
CA VAL A 826 -25.35 -10.69 10.84
C VAL A 826 -26.39 -11.22 11.83
N ALA A 827 -27.00 -10.35 12.65
CA ALA A 827 -28.10 -10.77 13.54
C ALA A 827 -29.31 -11.29 12.73
N ASN A 828 -29.68 -10.60 11.65
CA ASN A 828 -30.81 -11.00 10.80
C ASN A 828 -30.55 -12.30 10.02
N LEU A 829 -29.31 -12.50 9.57
CA LEU A 829 -28.85 -13.75 8.94
C LEU A 829 -28.98 -14.95 9.90
N ALA A 830 -28.72 -14.74 11.20
CA ALA A 830 -28.83 -15.75 12.25
C ALA A 830 -30.24 -15.86 12.88
N LEU A 831 -31.17 -14.98 12.50
CA LEU A 831 -32.59 -15.00 12.89
C LEU A 831 -33.53 -15.34 11.72
N HIS A 832 -32.97 -15.64 10.54
CA HIS A 832 -33.69 -15.98 9.30
C HIS A 832 -34.62 -14.87 8.77
N ASP A 833 -34.34 -13.60 9.12
CA ASP A 833 -34.97 -12.41 8.53
C ASP A 833 -34.22 -12.03 7.24
N TRP A 834 -34.50 -12.77 6.16
CA TRP A 834 -33.79 -12.65 4.88
C TRP A 834 -33.97 -11.27 4.22
N ASP A 835 -35.18 -10.70 4.28
CA ASP A 835 -35.47 -9.37 3.70
C ASP A 835 -34.65 -8.29 4.41
N ALA A 836 -34.59 -8.33 5.74
CA ALA A 836 -33.79 -7.38 6.50
C ALA A 836 -32.27 -7.64 6.39
N TYR A 837 -31.83 -8.91 6.26
CA TYR A 837 -30.45 -9.22 5.92
C TYR A 837 -30.07 -8.57 4.58
N HIS A 838 -30.81 -8.84 3.50
CA HIS A 838 -30.50 -8.33 2.17
C HIS A 838 -30.48 -6.80 2.14
N TYR A 839 -31.44 -6.13 2.81
CA TYR A 839 -31.41 -4.68 2.94
C TYR A 839 -30.15 -4.20 3.69
N ASN A 840 -29.86 -4.71 4.88
CA ASN A 840 -28.75 -4.22 5.69
C ASN A 840 -27.37 -4.55 5.09
N ASN A 841 -27.22 -5.71 4.44
CA ASN A 841 -26.00 -6.11 3.71
C ASN A 841 -25.79 -5.21 2.47
N ARG A 842 -26.85 -4.87 1.74
CA ARG A 842 -26.82 -3.89 0.62
C ARG A 842 -26.41 -2.49 1.09
N VAL A 843 -26.97 -2.01 2.20
CA VAL A 843 -26.62 -0.69 2.74
C VAL A 843 -25.17 -0.67 3.22
N TYR A 844 -24.74 -1.69 3.96
CA TYR A 844 -23.36 -1.82 4.43
C TYR A 844 -22.35 -1.80 3.28
N THR A 845 -22.54 -2.64 2.26
CA THR A 845 -21.62 -2.74 1.11
C THR A 845 -21.59 -1.47 0.26
N LEU A 846 -22.74 -0.82 0.03
CA LEU A 846 -22.80 0.48 -0.65
C LEU A 846 -22.09 1.58 0.16
N LEU A 847 -22.39 1.70 1.46
CA LEU A 847 -21.79 2.75 2.29
C LEU A 847 -20.28 2.53 2.46
N PHE A 848 -19.83 1.28 2.64
CA PHE A 848 -18.42 0.93 2.79
C PHE A 848 -17.62 1.28 1.54
N ARG A 849 -18.20 1.05 0.36
CA ARG A 849 -17.64 1.43 -0.93
C ARG A 849 -17.46 2.94 -1.06
N GLU A 850 -18.47 3.72 -0.67
CA GLU A 850 -18.46 5.18 -0.79
C GLU A 850 -17.56 5.85 0.28
N THR A 851 -17.61 5.42 1.54
CA THR A 851 -16.76 5.98 2.61
C THR A 851 -15.27 5.63 2.43
N SER A 852 -14.97 4.48 1.80
CA SER A 852 -13.61 4.03 1.46
C SER A 852 -13.14 4.49 0.07
N ALA A 853 -13.88 5.37 -0.59
CA ALA A 853 -13.49 5.96 -1.88
C ALA A 853 -12.50 7.11 -1.67
N ASP A 854 -11.38 7.08 -2.40
CA ASP A 854 -10.44 8.20 -2.47
C ASP A 854 -11.00 9.29 -3.39
N ASN A 855 -11.88 10.12 -2.84
CA ASN A 855 -12.58 11.20 -3.54
C ASN A 855 -11.63 12.25 -4.17
N SER A 856 -10.33 12.21 -3.86
CA SER A 856 -9.33 13.08 -4.49
C SER A 856 -9.05 12.73 -5.96
N LEU A 857 -9.26 11.47 -6.37
CA LEU A 857 -8.80 10.96 -7.67
C LEU A 857 -9.39 11.73 -8.87
N GLY A 858 -10.69 12.04 -8.85
CA GLY A 858 -11.36 12.77 -9.91
C GLY A 858 -10.94 14.25 -10.02
N GLU A 859 -10.51 14.85 -8.91
CA GLU A 859 -9.97 16.22 -8.87
C GLU A 859 -8.51 16.22 -9.34
N TYR A 860 -7.73 15.25 -8.88
CA TYR A 860 -6.30 15.08 -9.20
C TYR A 860 -6.07 14.79 -10.69
N VAL A 861 -6.91 13.95 -11.33
CA VAL A 861 -6.88 13.74 -12.79
C VAL A 861 -7.19 15.04 -13.54
N ARG A 862 -8.14 15.84 -13.07
CA ARG A 862 -8.51 17.13 -13.69
C ARG A 862 -7.37 18.16 -13.59
N VAL A 863 -6.65 18.18 -12.47
CA VAL A 863 -5.43 18.99 -12.27
C VAL A 863 -4.29 18.49 -13.17
N MET A 864 -4.10 17.17 -13.29
CA MET A 864 -3.07 16.56 -14.14
C MET A 864 -3.26 16.89 -15.63
N GLN A 865 -4.48 16.74 -16.17
CA GLN A 865 -4.78 17.11 -17.57
C GLN A 865 -4.51 18.60 -17.85
N ARG A 866 -4.72 19.46 -16.85
CA ARG A 866 -4.40 20.90 -16.95
C ARG A 866 -2.89 21.17 -16.98
N SER A 867 -2.09 20.33 -16.31
CA SER A 867 -0.61 20.36 -16.40
C SER A 867 -0.12 19.88 -17.77
N GLU A 868 -0.73 18.84 -18.33
CA GLU A 868 -0.36 18.25 -19.62
C GLU A 868 -0.52 19.23 -20.79
N ASN A 869 -1.64 19.98 -20.84
CA ASN A 869 -1.82 21.05 -21.82
C ASN A 869 -0.76 22.16 -21.70
N ASN A 870 -0.38 22.55 -20.47
CA ASN A 870 0.67 23.56 -20.25
C ASN A 870 2.05 23.08 -20.77
N LYS A 871 2.37 21.78 -20.61
CA LYS A 871 3.59 21.18 -21.18
C LYS A 871 3.59 21.21 -22.71
N ASN A 872 2.46 20.89 -23.34
CA ASN A 872 2.34 20.94 -24.81
C ASN A 872 2.52 22.36 -25.37
N VAL A 873 1.98 23.38 -24.69
CA VAL A 873 2.21 24.80 -25.05
C VAL A 873 3.69 25.18 -24.90
N ALA A 874 4.38 24.73 -23.84
CA ALA A 874 5.81 24.97 -23.66
C ALA A 874 6.66 24.32 -24.77
N ILE A 875 6.32 23.10 -25.20
CA ILE A 875 7.00 22.42 -26.32
C ILE A 875 6.80 23.18 -27.63
N ILE A 876 5.57 23.62 -27.93
CA ILE A 876 5.28 24.42 -29.14
C ILE A 876 6.07 25.73 -29.13
N LEU A 877 6.10 26.44 -28.00
CA LEU A 877 6.88 27.68 -27.84
C LEU A 877 8.39 27.43 -28.01
N LEU A 878 8.92 26.33 -27.48
CA LEU A 878 10.34 25.97 -27.63
C LEU A 878 10.72 25.74 -29.11
N VAL A 879 9.87 25.03 -29.87
CA VAL A 879 10.07 24.80 -31.31
C VAL A 879 9.99 26.11 -32.11
N LEU A 880 9.02 26.97 -31.79
CA LEU A 880 8.82 28.25 -32.47
C LEU A 880 9.99 29.22 -32.19
N LEU A 881 10.49 29.25 -30.96
CA LEU A 881 11.70 29.99 -30.56
C LEU A 881 12.93 29.51 -31.35
N LEU A 882 13.08 28.20 -31.57
CA LEU A 882 14.21 27.62 -32.30
C LEU A 882 14.18 27.95 -33.81
N ILE A 883 12.98 28.03 -34.41
CA ILE A 883 12.81 28.48 -35.81
C ILE A 883 13.23 29.96 -35.97
N LEU A 884 12.99 30.80 -34.96
CA LEU A 884 13.37 32.22 -34.96
C LEU A 884 14.89 32.49 -34.88
N ILE A 885 15.72 31.47 -34.63
CA ILE A 885 17.19 31.61 -34.61
C ILE A 885 17.74 31.87 -36.02
N PHE A 886 17.15 31.26 -37.07
CA PHE A 886 17.66 31.35 -38.44
C PHE A 886 17.66 32.78 -39.01
N PRO A 887 16.57 33.58 -38.94
CA PRO A 887 16.58 34.98 -39.41
C PRO A 887 17.54 35.88 -38.62
N ALA A 888 17.62 35.68 -37.29
CA ALA A 888 18.44 36.49 -36.41
C ALA A 888 19.95 36.34 -36.72
N TYR A 889 20.42 35.11 -36.93
CA TYR A 889 21.83 34.83 -37.24
C TYR A 889 22.25 35.42 -38.61
N TYR A 890 21.39 35.30 -39.62
CA TYR A 890 21.65 35.83 -40.96
C TYR A 890 21.88 37.36 -40.97
N PHE A 891 21.11 38.10 -40.17
CA PHE A 891 21.22 39.56 -40.03
C PHE A 891 22.54 39.98 -39.34
N LEU A 892 22.99 39.22 -38.32
CA LEU A 892 24.22 39.52 -37.59
C LEU A 892 25.48 39.29 -38.43
N TYR A 893 25.54 38.19 -39.19
CA TYR A 893 26.67 37.82 -40.05
C TYR A 893 27.01 38.92 -41.08
N TYR A 894 26.01 39.57 -41.68
CA TYR A 894 26.23 40.64 -42.66
C TYR A 894 26.83 41.91 -42.02
N ARG A 895 26.42 42.26 -40.80
CA ARG A 895 26.90 43.46 -40.09
C ARG A 895 28.32 43.30 -39.55
N HIS A 896 28.72 42.09 -39.16
CA HIS A 896 30.01 41.83 -38.50
C HIS A 896 31.22 42.12 -39.41
N ARG A 897 31.09 41.83 -40.71
CA ARG A 897 32.21 41.76 -41.67
C ARG A 897 32.80 43.13 -42.05
N LEU A 898 32.06 44.23 -41.90
CA LEU A 898 32.56 45.57 -42.26
C LEU A 898 33.41 46.21 -41.15
N TYR A 899 33.13 45.90 -39.88
CA TYR A 899 33.79 46.49 -38.71
C TYR A 899 35.10 45.78 -38.31
N TYR A 900 35.27 44.51 -38.70
CA TYR A 900 36.35 43.59 -38.26
C TYR A 900 37.77 44.01 -38.70
N ARG A 901 37.96 44.77 -39.79
CA ARG A 901 39.31 44.93 -40.40
C ARG A 901 40.24 45.97 -39.74
N LEU A 902 39.74 46.80 -38.82
CA LEU A 902 40.49 47.95 -38.26
C LEU A 902 40.84 47.87 -36.77
N ALA A 903 40.42 46.82 -36.05
CA ALA A 903 40.65 46.72 -34.59
C ALA A 903 41.52 45.55 -34.11
N VAL A 904 41.74 44.49 -34.91
CA VAL A 904 42.40 43.26 -34.41
C VAL A 904 43.85 43.46 -33.99
N ASP A 905 44.57 44.27 -34.75
CA ASP A 905 46.03 44.43 -34.68
C ASP A 905 46.56 45.05 -33.37
N ARG A 906 45.65 45.47 -32.47
CA ARG A 906 45.99 46.18 -31.22
C ARG A 906 45.68 45.45 -29.92
N VAL A 907 44.79 44.45 -29.91
CA VAL A 907 44.37 43.78 -28.65
C VAL A 907 45.06 42.42 -28.44
N ASP A 908 45.54 41.76 -29.50
CA ASP A 908 46.30 40.50 -29.40
C ASP A 908 47.56 40.63 -28.51
N LYS A 909 48.14 41.85 -28.37
CA LYS A 909 49.26 42.13 -27.45
C LYS A 909 48.89 42.22 -25.96
N ILE A 910 47.61 42.44 -25.64
CA ILE A 910 47.12 42.52 -24.24
C ILE A 910 46.68 41.13 -23.78
N ASN A 911 46.00 40.39 -24.65
CA ASN A 911 45.47 39.06 -24.33
C ASN A 911 46.56 38.01 -24.05
N ALA A 912 47.76 38.17 -24.61
CA ALA A 912 48.92 37.33 -24.33
C ALA A 912 49.43 37.39 -22.88
N VAL A 913 49.15 38.47 -22.14
CA VAL A 913 49.50 38.58 -20.71
C VAL A 913 48.44 37.89 -19.84
N LEU A 914 47.16 38.04 -20.22
CA LEU A 914 46.01 37.55 -19.45
C LEU A 914 45.97 36.02 -19.35
N LEU A 915 46.32 35.32 -20.45
CA LEU A 915 46.28 33.86 -20.58
C LEU A 915 47.58 33.14 -20.16
N SER A 916 48.46 33.80 -19.40
CA SER A 916 49.69 33.19 -18.86
C SER A 916 49.42 32.37 -17.58
N ASP A 917 50.35 31.49 -17.19
CA ASP A 917 50.24 30.71 -15.94
C ASP A 917 50.60 31.50 -14.66
N LEU A 918 50.78 32.82 -14.76
CA LEU A 918 51.11 33.72 -13.65
C LEU A 918 49.97 33.86 -12.63
N THR A 919 50.29 34.29 -11.41
CA THR A 919 49.29 34.52 -10.36
C THR A 919 48.36 35.70 -10.69
N PRO A 920 47.13 35.76 -10.10
CA PRO A 920 46.20 36.88 -10.33
C PRO A 920 46.81 38.27 -10.06
N GLN A 921 47.66 38.38 -9.04
CA GLN A 921 48.35 39.62 -8.66
C GLN A 921 49.37 40.05 -9.73
N GLU A 922 50.13 39.12 -10.31
CA GLU A 922 51.15 39.39 -11.33
C GLU A 922 50.53 39.81 -12.68
N LYS A 923 49.42 39.16 -13.05
CA LYS A 923 48.65 39.47 -14.28
C LYS A 923 48.20 40.93 -14.33
N LEU A 924 47.73 41.48 -13.21
CA LEU A 924 47.23 42.85 -13.11
C LEU A 924 48.32 43.90 -13.40
N SER A 925 49.56 43.64 -13.00
CA SER A 925 50.68 44.59 -13.09
C SER A 925 51.14 44.85 -14.53
N ASN A 926 51.25 43.80 -15.35
CA ASN A 926 51.84 43.88 -16.68
C ASN A 926 50.91 44.54 -17.73
N ILE A 927 49.59 44.33 -17.62
CA ILE A 927 48.59 44.90 -18.54
C ILE A 927 48.65 46.44 -18.52
N ASN A 928 48.93 47.04 -17.37
CA ASN A 928 48.92 48.50 -17.15
C ASN A 928 49.96 49.26 -17.99
N LYS A 929 51.10 48.65 -18.33
CA LYS A 929 52.18 49.31 -19.09
C LYS A 929 51.89 49.42 -20.59
N ILE A 930 51.09 48.51 -21.14
CA ILE A 930 50.87 48.39 -22.60
C ILE A 930 49.91 49.47 -23.13
N TRP A 931 48.98 49.95 -22.29
CA TRP A 931 47.91 50.87 -22.73
C TRP A 931 48.39 52.31 -23.02
N ALA A 932 49.42 52.78 -22.32
CA ALA A 932 49.77 54.21 -22.29
C ALA A 932 50.30 54.80 -23.62
N GLN A 933 50.86 53.98 -24.52
CA GLN A 933 51.52 54.46 -25.75
C GLN A 933 50.56 54.81 -26.91
N ALA A 934 49.27 54.49 -26.81
CA ALA A 934 48.37 54.44 -27.99
C ALA A 934 47.67 55.75 -28.39
N ASN A 935 47.61 56.76 -27.51
CA ASN A 935 46.66 57.89 -27.62
C ASN A 935 47.04 59.05 -28.58
N LEU A 936 48.20 59.00 -29.25
CA LEU A 936 48.80 60.18 -29.89
C LEU A 936 48.39 60.48 -31.35
N LEU A 937 47.75 59.54 -32.07
CA LEU A 937 47.69 59.60 -33.55
C LEU A 937 46.31 59.70 -34.21
N LEU A 938 45.20 59.59 -33.47
CA LEU A 938 43.84 59.65 -34.05
C LEU A 938 42.89 60.44 -33.16
N LYS A 939 42.56 61.68 -33.54
CA LYS A 939 41.80 62.61 -32.69
C LYS A 939 40.26 62.46 -32.79
N ALA A 940 39.78 61.21 -32.80
CA ALA A 940 38.36 60.81 -32.62
C ALA A 940 38.20 59.26 -32.60
N THR A 941 38.50 58.56 -31.49
CA THR A 941 38.55 57.08 -31.49
C THR A 941 37.95 56.37 -30.27
N ASN A 942 36.86 55.63 -30.53
CA ASN A 942 36.36 54.42 -29.83
C ASN A 942 36.52 54.31 -28.30
N SER A 943 35.48 54.72 -27.58
CA SER A 943 35.25 54.35 -26.16
C SER A 943 35.33 52.83 -25.92
N LYS A 944 34.75 52.03 -26.82
CA LYS A 944 34.65 50.56 -26.72
C LYS A 944 35.98 49.80 -26.62
N LEU A 945 37.14 50.44 -26.84
CA LEU A 945 38.44 49.82 -26.58
C LEU A 945 38.98 50.13 -25.17
N ASN A 946 38.62 51.28 -24.59
CA ASN A 946 38.92 51.61 -23.19
C ASN A 946 38.09 50.76 -22.23
N ASP A 947 36.78 50.59 -22.51
CA ASP A 947 35.85 49.81 -21.68
C ASP A 947 36.30 48.36 -21.47
N VAL A 948 37.08 47.78 -22.40
CA VAL A 948 37.61 46.42 -22.27
C VAL A 948 38.62 46.36 -21.13
N VAL A 949 39.64 47.22 -21.20
CA VAL A 949 40.81 47.19 -20.31
C VAL A 949 40.44 47.48 -18.86
N GLU A 950 39.46 48.37 -18.62
CA GLU A 950 38.93 48.60 -17.27
C GLU A 950 38.12 47.42 -16.72
N LYS A 951 37.36 46.71 -17.56
CA LYS A 951 36.64 45.51 -17.11
C LYS A 951 37.58 44.38 -16.70
N ILE A 952 38.74 44.23 -17.35
CA ILE A 952 39.76 43.24 -16.94
C ILE A 952 40.27 43.55 -15.53
N ARG A 953 40.54 44.83 -15.23
CA ARG A 953 41.05 45.27 -13.92
C ARG A 953 40.08 44.96 -12.78
N LEU A 954 38.80 45.27 -12.96
CA LEU A 954 37.75 45.04 -11.96
C LEU A 954 37.50 43.54 -11.69
N ALA A 955 37.47 42.71 -12.74
CA ALA A 955 37.14 41.30 -12.59
C ALA A 955 38.22 40.48 -11.86
N LEU A 956 39.50 40.83 -12.04
CA LEU A 956 40.63 40.19 -11.34
C LEU A 956 40.69 40.51 -9.84
N ALA A 957 40.14 41.63 -9.40
CA ALA A 957 40.14 42.00 -7.98
C ALA A 957 39.13 41.16 -7.16
N ASN A 958 37.87 41.11 -7.60
CA ASN A 958 36.79 40.46 -6.85
C ASN A 958 37.00 38.94 -6.69
N LYS A 959 37.58 38.28 -7.71
CA LYS A 959 37.85 36.82 -7.71
C LYS A 959 38.78 36.38 -6.55
N ILE A 960 39.59 37.27 -6.00
CA ILE A 960 40.55 36.95 -4.92
C ILE A 960 39.86 36.86 -3.54
N GLU A 961 38.66 37.45 -3.36
CA GLU A 961 37.96 37.46 -2.06
C GLU A 961 36.86 36.38 -1.93
N ASP A 962 36.27 35.92 -3.04
CA ASP A 962 35.15 34.98 -3.02
C ASP A 962 35.59 33.52 -2.74
N ASP A 963 36.66 33.05 -3.40
CA ASP A 963 37.05 31.63 -3.45
C ASP A 963 37.35 31.01 -2.07
N ASN A 964 37.94 31.79 -1.16
CA ASN A 964 38.27 31.35 0.20
C ASN A 964 37.04 31.24 1.13
N LYS A 965 35.87 31.78 0.74
CA LYS A 965 34.63 31.70 1.54
C LYS A 965 33.74 30.55 1.09
N GLN A 966 33.51 30.41 -0.23
CA GLN A 966 32.59 29.39 -0.77
C GLN A 966 33.13 27.96 -0.62
N SER A 967 34.46 27.78 -0.65
CA SER A 967 35.12 26.49 -0.43
C SER A 967 34.88 25.94 0.98
N ILE A 968 35.20 26.73 2.01
CA ILE A 968 35.07 26.34 3.43
C ILE A 968 33.61 26.03 3.80
N SER A 969 32.63 26.80 3.30
CA SER A 969 31.21 26.52 3.58
C SER A 969 30.72 25.20 2.98
N LEU A 970 31.17 24.85 1.77
CA LEU A 970 30.79 23.61 1.09
C LEU A 970 31.40 22.37 1.76
N GLU A 971 32.62 22.51 2.30
CA GLU A 971 33.31 21.45 3.03
C GLU A 971 32.62 21.16 4.37
N LEU A 972 32.33 22.20 5.17
CA LEU A 972 31.62 22.06 6.44
C LEU A 972 30.21 21.44 6.30
N ALA A 973 29.44 21.85 5.29
CA ALA A 973 28.11 21.27 5.04
C ALA A 973 28.18 19.79 4.66
N LYS A 974 29.21 19.39 3.89
CA LYS A 974 29.41 17.98 3.52
C LYS A 974 29.86 17.13 4.70
N ASP A 975 30.67 17.66 5.61
CA ASP A 975 31.04 16.95 6.84
C ASP A 975 29.85 16.83 7.82
N GLU A 976 28.98 17.83 7.92
CA GLU A 976 27.74 17.71 8.69
C GLU A 976 26.77 16.70 8.06
N LEU A 977 26.61 16.71 6.72
CA LEU A 977 25.85 15.68 6.01
C LEU A 977 26.45 14.28 6.23
N HIS A 978 27.76 14.11 6.06
CA HIS A 978 28.41 12.83 6.29
C HIS A 978 28.25 12.37 7.73
N ARG A 979 28.33 13.26 8.74
CA ARG A 979 28.07 12.90 10.14
C ARG A 979 26.60 12.55 10.39
N ILE A 980 25.64 13.24 9.78
CA ILE A 980 24.21 12.98 9.98
C ILE A 980 23.77 11.73 9.21
N ILE A 981 24.28 11.47 8.01
CA ILE A 981 24.18 10.17 7.34
C ILE A 981 24.82 9.12 8.24
N TYR A 982 26.07 9.32 8.69
CA TYR A 982 26.76 8.33 9.51
C TYR A 982 25.94 8.04 10.76
N GLU A 983 25.60 9.01 11.60
CA GLU A 983 24.73 8.78 12.75
C GLU A 983 23.37 8.20 12.31
N ASN A 984 22.69 8.71 11.26
CA ASN A 984 21.38 8.20 10.82
C ASN A 984 21.46 6.76 10.39
N GLN A 985 22.22 6.42 9.35
CA GLN A 985 22.38 5.03 8.98
C GLN A 985 23.14 4.25 10.05
N ARG A 986 23.78 4.84 11.06
CA ARG A 986 24.24 4.13 12.26
C ARG A 986 23.09 3.74 13.19
N LEU A 987 22.02 4.52 13.17
CA LEU A 987 20.82 4.28 13.95
C LEU A 987 19.81 3.44 13.16
N HIS A 988 19.58 3.74 11.87
CA HIS A 988 18.97 2.85 10.89
C HIS A 988 19.82 1.61 10.69
N ILE A 989 21.05 1.54 11.18
CA ILE A 989 21.70 0.26 11.25
C ILE A 989 21.47 -0.46 12.56
N SER A 990 21.52 0.06 13.79
CA SER A 990 21.58 -0.80 15.01
C SER A 990 20.35 -1.71 15.32
N ASN A 991 19.54 -1.96 14.29
CA ASN A 991 18.12 -2.35 14.04
C ASN A 991 18.47 -3.86 13.65
N ASN A 992 18.59 -4.26 12.38
CA ASN A 992 18.10 -5.57 11.90
C ASN A 992 18.91 -6.70 12.50
N VAL A 993 20.14 -6.53 13.02
CA VAL A 993 20.90 -7.67 13.60
C VAL A 993 20.61 -8.02 15.06
N LEU A 994 20.29 -7.08 15.96
CA LEU A 994 19.47 -7.46 17.15
C LEU A 994 18.06 -7.80 16.67
N ASP A 995 17.55 -7.07 15.66
CA ASP A 995 16.29 -7.37 14.96
C ASP A 995 16.36 -8.76 14.28
N ASN A 996 17.49 -9.48 14.42
CA ASN A 996 17.70 -10.83 13.98
C ASN A 996 18.11 -11.79 15.15
N CYS A 997 18.88 -11.42 16.19
CA CYS A 997 19.27 -12.39 17.24
C CYS A 997 18.09 -12.98 18.09
N LEU A 998 16.93 -12.32 18.08
CA LEU A 998 15.97 -12.30 19.19
C LEU A 998 14.60 -13.01 18.96
N SER A 999 14.19 -13.22 17.70
CA SER A 999 13.22 -14.19 17.24
C SER A 999 13.92 -15.47 16.87
N THR A 1000 15.23 -15.44 16.57
CA THR A 1000 16.03 -16.65 16.67
C THR A 1000 15.90 -17.15 18.11
N LEU A 1001 16.15 -16.30 19.13
CA LEU A 1001 15.82 -16.68 20.50
C LEU A 1001 14.34 -17.07 20.71
N LYS A 1002 13.35 -16.38 20.11
CA LYS A 1002 11.94 -16.84 20.16
C LYS A 1002 11.78 -18.29 19.64
N HIS A 1003 12.03 -18.49 18.36
CA HIS A 1003 11.71 -19.71 17.63
C HIS A 1003 12.56 -20.88 18.13
N GLU A 1004 13.85 -20.66 18.37
CA GLU A 1004 14.79 -21.69 18.81
C GLU A 1004 14.66 -22.08 20.29
N THR A 1005 13.90 -21.35 21.13
CA THR A 1005 13.91 -21.60 22.58
C THR A 1005 12.55 -21.79 23.25
N MET A 1006 11.43 -21.54 22.57
CA MET A 1006 10.09 -21.63 23.18
C MET A 1006 9.56 -23.03 23.42
N TYR A 1007 10.08 -24.04 22.74
CA TYR A 1007 9.69 -25.43 22.95
C TYR A 1007 10.10 -25.96 24.34
N TYR A 1008 11.22 -25.49 24.87
CA TYR A 1008 11.92 -26.13 25.98
C TYR A 1008 11.22 -26.01 27.34
N PRO A 1009 10.65 -24.85 27.77
CA PRO A 1009 9.90 -24.78 29.03
C PRO A 1009 8.73 -25.76 29.08
N SER A 1010 7.96 -25.85 27.99
CA SER A 1010 6.85 -26.80 27.87
C SER A 1010 7.32 -28.25 27.86
N ARG A 1011 8.46 -28.55 27.20
CA ARG A 1011 9.02 -29.91 27.18
C ARG A 1011 9.60 -30.34 28.53
N ILE A 1012 10.27 -29.44 29.26
CA ILE A 1012 10.74 -29.66 30.63
C ILE A 1012 9.55 -29.97 31.54
N ARG A 1013 8.47 -29.18 31.46
CA ARG A 1013 7.26 -29.43 32.24
C ARG A 1013 6.62 -30.79 31.94
N GLN A 1014 6.46 -31.16 30.66
CA GLN A 1014 5.94 -32.49 30.29
C GLN A 1014 6.74 -33.63 30.94
N LEU A 1015 8.07 -33.59 30.86
CA LEU A 1015 8.94 -34.61 31.44
C LEU A 1015 8.90 -34.63 32.99
N VAL A 1016 8.58 -33.50 33.63
CA VAL A 1016 8.35 -33.42 35.08
C VAL A 1016 6.98 -33.96 35.49
N ASP A 1017 5.97 -33.87 34.62
CA ASP A 1017 4.60 -34.32 34.87
C ASP A 1017 4.36 -35.81 34.47
N GLU A 1018 5.31 -36.47 33.79
CA GLU A 1018 5.30 -37.91 33.47
C GLU A 1018 5.35 -38.82 34.73
N LYS A 1019 4.89 -40.08 34.61
CA LYS A 1019 4.84 -41.03 35.75
C LYS A 1019 6.23 -41.53 36.17
N ASP A 1020 7.01 -42.02 35.22
CA ASP A 1020 8.36 -42.56 35.43
C ASP A 1020 9.42 -41.46 35.17
N LYS A 1021 9.54 -40.52 36.13
CA LYS A 1021 10.28 -39.27 35.99
C LYS A 1021 11.78 -39.45 35.77
N ASN A 1022 12.22 -39.45 34.50
CA ASN A 1022 13.63 -39.56 34.13
C ASN A 1022 14.40 -38.25 34.40
N LEU A 1023 14.91 -38.10 35.62
CA LEU A 1023 15.68 -36.94 36.07
C LEU A 1023 16.94 -36.62 35.26
N ASN A 1024 17.53 -37.58 34.54
CA ASN A 1024 18.69 -37.30 33.68
C ASN A 1024 18.26 -36.57 32.40
N ALA A 1025 17.22 -37.07 31.72
CA ALA A 1025 16.66 -36.41 30.55
C ALA A 1025 16.12 -35.00 30.87
N ILE A 1026 15.44 -34.81 32.01
CA ILE A 1026 14.98 -33.50 32.47
C ILE A 1026 16.18 -32.54 32.67
N ASN A 1027 17.28 -33.02 33.28
CA ASN A 1027 18.49 -32.24 33.53
C ASN A 1027 19.22 -31.85 32.23
N GLU A 1028 19.32 -32.77 31.26
CA GLU A 1028 19.96 -32.53 29.96
C GLU A 1028 19.18 -31.48 29.16
N VAL A 1029 17.85 -31.61 29.05
CA VAL A 1029 16.99 -30.63 28.36
C VAL A 1029 17.05 -29.26 29.05
N ALA A 1030 17.08 -29.20 30.38
CA ALA A 1030 17.21 -27.95 31.12
C ALA A 1030 18.58 -27.28 30.95
N LEU A 1031 19.68 -28.05 30.97
CA LEU A 1031 21.03 -27.54 30.72
C LEU A 1031 21.21 -27.05 29.29
N TYR A 1032 20.73 -27.82 28.30
CA TYR A 1032 20.76 -27.41 26.89
C TYR A 1032 19.91 -26.16 26.65
N TYR A 1033 18.70 -26.10 27.25
CA TYR A 1033 17.89 -24.89 27.23
C TYR A 1033 18.68 -23.70 27.80
N LYS A 1034 19.29 -23.82 28.99
CA LYS A 1034 20.16 -22.76 29.54
C LYS A 1034 21.29 -22.39 28.59
N GLN A 1035 21.98 -23.34 27.97
CA GLN A 1035 23.12 -23.06 27.09
C GLN A 1035 22.70 -22.32 25.83
N LEU A 1036 21.71 -22.82 25.09
CA LEU A 1036 21.19 -22.19 23.87
C LEU A 1036 20.55 -20.83 24.16
N TYR A 1037 19.76 -20.77 25.23
CA TYR A 1037 19.07 -19.56 25.66
C TYR A 1037 20.05 -18.49 26.10
N ALA A 1038 21.04 -18.87 26.92
CA ALA A 1038 22.15 -18.00 27.24
C ALA A 1038 22.88 -17.59 25.98
N LEU A 1039 23.35 -18.49 25.11
CA LEU A 1039 24.17 -18.17 23.93
C LEU A 1039 23.48 -17.19 22.97
N LEU A 1040 22.19 -17.40 22.67
CA LEU A 1040 21.41 -16.57 21.74
C LEU A 1040 21.04 -15.22 22.34
N SER A 1041 20.70 -15.19 23.63
CA SER A 1041 20.49 -13.94 24.36
C SER A 1041 21.80 -13.16 24.37
N GLU A 1042 22.88 -13.86 24.77
CA GLU A 1042 24.27 -13.44 24.69
C GLU A 1042 24.64 -12.92 23.29
N GLN A 1043 24.19 -13.54 22.18
CA GLN A 1043 24.63 -13.15 20.83
C GLN A 1043 24.05 -11.84 20.34
N ALA A 1044 22.99 -11.36 20.97
CA ALA A 1044 22.48 -10.03 20.73
C ALA A 1044 23.34 -8.94 21.40
N MET A 1045 24.16 -9.27 22.41
CA MET A 1045 24.51 -8.27 23.43
C MET A 1045 25.51 -7.14 23.08
N VAL A 1046 26.41 -7.32 22.10
CA VAL A 1046 27.48 -6.36 21.74
C VAL A 1046 26.93 -5.12 21.11
N GLN A 1047 25.79 -5.35 20.47
CA GLN A 1047 25.09 -4.43 19.61
C GLN A 1047 24.46 -3.26 20.38
N ILE A 1048 24.76 -3.23 21.68
CA ILE A 1048 24.17 -2.54 22.81
C ILE A 1048 25.26 -2.30 23.88
N ASP A 1049 26.56 -2.51 23.60
CA ASP A 1049 27.63 -2.28 24.57
C ASP A 1049 28.39 -0.94 24.35
N ASN A 1050 27.68 0.14 24.03
CA ASN A 1050 28.27 1.45 23.73
C ASN A 1050 27.36 2.73 23.85
N ASN A 1051 27.83 3.86 24.38
CA ASN A 1051 26.91 4.88 24.96
C ASN A 1051 26.05 5.74 24.00
N LEU A 1052 25.01 6.38 24.56
CA LEU A 1052 24.04 7.22 23.86
C LEU A 1052 23.80 8.58 24.54
N LYS A 1053 23.94 9.67 23.79
CA LYS A 1053 24.04 11.06 24.26
C LYS A 1053 22.74 11.57 24.89
N ALA A 1054 22.80 11.85 26.19
CA ALA A 1054 21.74 12.47 26.97
C ALA A 1054 21.53 13.95 26.56
N ASN A 1055 20.72 14.17 25.53
CA ASN A 1055 20.33 15.49 25.05
C ASN A 1055 18.92 15.89 25.52
N SER A 1056 18.52 17.13 25.22
CA SER A 1056 17.16 17.63 25.50
C SER A 1056 16.07 16.84 24.77
N GLN A 1057 16.37 16.20 23.63
CA GLN A 1057 15.39 15.36 22.95
C GLN A 1057 15.04 14.12 23.77
N LEU A 1058 15.95 13.58 24.59
CA LEU A 1058 15.62 12.46 25.49
C LEU A 1058 14.75 12.92 26.64
N VAL A 1059 15.01 14.08 27.26
CA VAL A 1059 14.10 14.65 28.28
C VAL A 1059 12.76 15.04 27.69
N ASN A 1060 12.72 15.52 26.45
CA ASN A 1060 11.45 15.83 25.80
C ASN A 1060 10.73 14.57 25.35
N TYR A 1061 11.43 13.53 24.92
CA TYR A 1061 10.83 12.23 24.61
C TYR A 1061 10.24 11.63 25.89
N LEU A 1062 11.00 11.62 27.00
CA LEU A 1062 10.54 11.25 28.34
C LEU A 1062 9.34 12.09 28.76
N LEU A 1063 9.35 13.42 28.58
CA LEU A 1063 8.25 14.29 29.02
C LEU A 1063 7.03 14.19 28.10
N GLU A 1064 7.21 13.98 26.78
CA GLU A 1064 6.19 13.51 25.82
C GLU A 1064 5.81 12.04 26.05
N LEU A 1065 6.37 11.41 27.08
CA LEU A 1065 6.00 10.15 27.67
C LEU A 1065 5.84 10.42 29.19
N LEU A 1066 5.47 11.67 29.55
CA LEU A 1066 5.07 12.12 30.89
C LEU A 1066 3.89 13.11 31.03
N LYS A 1067 3.05 13.66 30.14
CA LYS A 1067 2.81 13.89 28.70
C LYS A 1067 2.61 12.77 27.67
N LYS A 1068 2.22 11.52 28.07
CA LYS A 1068 1.45 10.50 27.28
C LYS A 1068 0.61 9.28 27.93
N ILE A 1069 0.90 8.08 28.44
CA ILE A 1069 -0.16 7.07 28.88
C ILE A 1069 -1.22 7.40 29.98
N SER A 1070 -1.15 8.45 30.82
CA SER A 1070 -2.05 8.68 31.96
C SER A 1070 -3.22 9.63 31.70
N GLY A 1071 -3.52 10.02 30.47
CA GLY A 1071 -4.88 10.42 30.09
C GLY A 1071 -5.19 11.90 30.23
N GLU A 1072 -4.32 12.64 30.90
CA GLU A 1072 -4.51 14.08 31.11
C GLU A 1072 -4.45 14.86 29.78
N LYS A 1073 -4.91 16.11 29.82
CA LYS A 1073 -4.82 17.04 28.67
C LYS A 1073 -3.77 18.14 28.84
N ASN A 1074 -3.39 18.39 30.08
CA ASN A 1074 -2.23 19.19 30.45
C ASN A 1074 -1.72 18.70 31.80
N LEU A 1075 -0.47 18.27 31.81
CA LEU A 1075 0.30 18.15 33.04
C LEU A 1075 0.40 19.50 33.76
N GLU A 1076 -0.11 19.57 34.98
CA GLU A 1076 0.43 20.52 35.94
C GLU A 1076 1.79 20.03 36.42
N LYS A 1077 2.82 20.38 35.64
CA LYS A 1077 4.23 20.06 35.91
C LYS A 1077 4.82 21.10 36.85
N THR A 1078 4.88 20.78 38.14
CA THR A 1078 5.58 21.61 39.13
C THR A 1078 7.05 21.19 39.15
N LEU A 1079 7.92 22.09 38.70
CA LEU A 1079 9.36 21.88 38.65
C LEU A 1079 9.96 22.41 39.95
N VAL A 1080 10.50 21.50 40.76
CA VAL A 1080 11.02 21.74 42.11
C VAL A 1080 12.52 21.49 42.08
N GLU A 1081 13.34 22.50 42.39
CA GLU A 1081 14.77 22.26 42.53
C GLU A 1081 15.04 21.36 43.74
N LYS A 1082 15.73 20.23 43.52
CA LYS A 1082 16.07 19.28 44.60
C LYS A 1082 17.37 19.70 45.27
N ASP A 1083 18.36 20.04 44.46
CA ASP A 1083 19.68 20.52 44.85
C ASP A 1083 20.40 21.18 43.64
N ASN A 1084 21.72 21.40 43.74
CA ASN A 1084 22.54 22.00 42.70
C ASN A 1084 22.82 21.07 41.49
N GLN A 1085 22.56 19.77 41.61
CA GLN A 1085 22.75 18.76 40.57
C GLN A 1085 21.43 18.21 40.03
N TYR A 1086 20.38 18.16 40.84
CA TYR A 1086 19.11 17.54 40.49
C TYR A 1086 17.89 18.48 40.56
N VAL A 1087 16.97 18.26 39.64
CA VAL A 1087 15.62 18.84 39.59
C VAL A 1087 14.61 17.73 39.80
N ILE A 1088 13.61 17.96 40.64
CA ILE A 1088 12.39 17.16 40.65
C ILE A 1088 11.35 17.76 39.71
N ILE A 1089 10.65 16.93 38.94
CA ILE A 1089 9.42 17.33 38.27
C ILE A 1089 8.28 16.52 38.89
N ARG A 1090 7.34 17.21 39.53
CA ARG A 1090 6.14 16.63 40.14
C ARG A 1090 4.96 16.75 39.19
N LEU A 1091 4.26 15.63 39.04
CA LEU A 1091 3.28 15.42 37.99
C LEU A 1091 2.04 14.75 38.58
N ILE A 1092 0.96 15.53 38.69
CA ILE A 1092 -0.31 15.15 39.30
C ILE A 1092 -1.27 14.71 38.19
N LEU A 1093 -1.85 13.53 38.36
CA LEU A 1093 -2.59 12.78 37.34
C LEU A 1093 -3.98 12.45 37.90
N PRO A 1094 -4.93 13.41 37.87
CA PRO A 1094 -6.22 13.25 38.53
C PRO A 1094 -7.16 12.23 37.85
N SER A 1095 -6.87 11.75 36.64
CA SER A 1095 -7.67 10.71 35.94
C SER A 1095 -7.15 9.28 36.18
N LEU A 1096 -6.47 9.05 37.30
CA LEU A 1096 -5.63 7.88 37.50
C LEU A 1096 -5.60 7.43 38.96
N HIS A 1097 -6.19 6.26 39.24
CA HIS A 1097 -6.47 5.79 40.61
C HIS A 1097 -6.07 4.32 40.71
N LEU A 1098 -5.15 3.99 41.62
CA LEU A 1098 -4.58 2.64 41.78
C LEU A 1098 -4.40 2.32 43.26
N SER A 1099 -4.54 1.04 43.61
CA SER A 1099 -4.32 0.53 44.97
C SER A 1099 -2.83 0.44 45.29
N ASP A 1100 -2.41 0.52 46.56
CA ASP A 1100 -0.96 0.56 46.90
C ASP A 1100 -0.13 -0.62 46.37
N VAL A 1101 -0.72 -1.81 46.14
CA VAL A 1101 -0.02 -2.91 45.45
C VAL A 1101 0.16 -2.60 43.96
N GLN A 1102 -0.90 -2.05 43.36
CA GLN A 1102 -0.86 -1.35 42.09
C GLN A 1102 -0.16 0.05 42.16
N CYS A 1103 0.49 0.36 43.29
CA CYS A 1103 1.49 1.41 43.49
C CYS A 1103 2.85 0.84 43.99
N ALA A 1104 3.01 -0.50 44.13
CA ALA A 1104 4.24 -1.20 44.58
C ALA A 1104 4.89 -2.14 43.52
N ALA A 1105 4.17 -2.47 42.45
CA ALA A 1105 4.56 -3.47 41.47
C ALA A 1105 4.57 -3.16 39.92
N LEU A 1106 4.57 -2.00 39.26
CA LEU A 1106 4.29 -1.58 37.80
C LEU A 1106 5.61 -1.67 37.13
N PHE A 1107 6.55 -1.04 37.80
CA PHE A 1107 7.90 -1.45 37.75
C PHE A 1107 8.18 -2.91 38.36
N THR A 1108 7.17 -3.82 38.65
CA THR A 1108 7.22 -5.29 39.17
C THR A 1108 6.09 -6.49 38.83
N PRO A 1109 6.03 -7.48 37.83
CA PRO A 1109 4.85 -8.33 37.41
C PRO A 1109 4.33 -9.59 38.10
N LEU A 1110 3.04 -9.80 37.78
CA LEU A 1110 2.42 -10.69 36.76
C LEU A 1110 1.50 -10.03 35.63
N SER A 1111 1.55 -8.70 35.32
CA SER A 1111 0.47 -7.95 34.59
C SER A 1111 0.75 -7.18 33.22
N ILE A 1112 0.63 -5.84 33.13
CA ILE A 1112 -0.15 -5.07 32.11
C ILE A 1112 0.56 -4.23 30.99
N ASN A 1113 1.28 -3.11 31.17
CA ASN A 1113 1.98 -2.45 30.04
C ASN A 1113 3.29 -1.76 30.37
N ILE A 1114 4.33 -2.56 30.49
CA ILE A 1114 5.51 -2.54 29.65
C ILE A 1114 6.06 -1.22 29.16
N ASN A 1115 5.26 -0.37 28.49
CA ASN A 1115 5.35 1.10 28.44
C ASN A 1115 5.78 1.80 29.72
N TYR A 1116 6.21 1.11 30.74
CA TYR A 1116 6.81 1.73 31.89
C TYR A 1116 8.20 1.16 32.11
N MET A 1117 8.85 0.52 31.17
CA MET A 1117 10.23 0.14 31.44
C MET A 1117 11.26 1.19 31.06
N VAL A 1118 10.93 2.27 30.32
CA VAL A 1118 11.89 3.34 29.93
C VAL A 1118 11.98 4.24 31.09
N CYS A 1119 10.94 4.99 31.32
CA CYS A 1119 11.07 6.38 31.68
C CYS A 1119 12.01 6.69 32.87
N ARG A 1120 12.11 5.90 33.97
CA ARG A 1120 13.15 6.14 35.00
C ARG A 1120 14.59 5.79 34.64
N GLN A 1121 14.72 5.13 33.51
CA GLN A 1121 15.87 4.76 32.72
C GLN A 1121 15.68 5.39 31.31
N ILE A 1122 14.84 6.41 31.10
CA ILE A 1122 15.37 7.60 30.46
C ILE A 1122 16.02 8.45 31.56
N VAL A 1123 15.45 8.74 32.74
CA VAL A 1123 16.22 9.58 33.70
C VAL A 1123 17.52 8.98 34.16
N ARG A 1124 17.62 7.69 34.45
CA ARG A 1124 18.86 7.06 34.91
C ARG A 1124 19.68 6.48 33.79
N GLU A 1125 19.18 6.40 32.56
CA GLU A 1125 20.06 6.33 31.40
C GLU A 1125 20.70 7.68 31.14
N ILE A 1126 19.90 8.75 31.17
CA ILE A 1126 20.39 10.11 31.31
C ILE A 1126 21.35 10.15 32.51
N GLY A 1127 21.05 9.50 33.63
CA GLY A 1127 21.87 9.36 34.83
C GLY A 1127 22.96 8.27 34.79
N GLU A 1128 23.23 7.70 33.61
CA GLU A 1128 24.32 6.76 33.35
C GLU A 1128 25.26 7.40 32.32
N THR A 1129 24.70 7.93 31.24
CA THR A 1129 25.38 8.84 30.29
C THR A 1129 25.89 10.12 30.98
N THR A 1130 25.12 10.72 31.89
CA THR A 1130 25.59 11.81 32.78
C THR A 1130 26.15 11.27 34.10
N ASN A 1131 26.14 9.95 34.31
CA ASN A 1131 26.60 9.24 35.50
C ASN A 1131 25.93 9.65 36.84
N LEU A 1132 24.85 10.44 36.78
CA LEU A 1132 24.05 10.90 37.91
C LEU A 1132 23.00 9.85 38.32
N ARG A 1133 23.48 8.75 38.91
CA ARG A 1133 22.69 7.54 39.26
C ARG A 1133 21.57 7.75 40.29
N GLY A 1134 21.50 8.93 40.93
CA GLY A 1134 20.36 9.35 41.76
C GLY A 1134 19.08 9.56 40.95
N CYS A 1135 19.20 9.67 39.63
CA CYS A 1135 18.08 9.68 38.71
C CYS A 1135 17.14 8.47 38.93
N GLY A 1136 15.88 8.80 39.11
CA GLY A 1136 14.90 7.91 39.73
C GLY A 1136 13.56 8.60 39.81
N ILE A 1137 12.54 7.80 40.03
CA ILE A 1137 11.16 8.23 40.14
C ILE A 1137 10.41 7.07 40.78
N GLU A 1138 9.42 7.46 41.54
CA GLU A 1138 8.28 6.66 41.91
C GLU A 1138 7.00 7.46 41.73
N ALA A 1139 5.90 6.86 42.15
CA ALA A 1139 4.61 7.48 42.21
C ALA A 1139 3.88 6.97 43.46
N SER A 1140 2.76 7.61 43.73
CA SER A 1140 1.96 7.40 44.93
C SER A 1140 0.53 7.89 44.70
N HIS A 1141 -0.43 7.12 45.19
CA HIS A 1141 -1.84 7.49 45.24
C HIS A 1141 -2.06 8.80 46.03
N LEU A 1142 -2.97 9.67 45.56
CA LEU A 1142 -3.34 10.92 46.22
C LEU A 1142 -4.65 10.79 47.02
N PRO A 1143 -4.80 11.47 48.18
CA PRO A 1143 -6.04 11.45 48.95
C PRO A 1143 -7.27 12.01 48.21
N ASP A 1144 -8.45 11.76 48.78
CA ASP A 1144 -9.76 12.32 48.38
C ASP A 1144 -10.10 12.17 46.88
N ASP A 1145 -9.68 11.03 46.30
CA ASP A 1145 -9.90 10.65 44.90
C ASP A 1145 -9.31 11.65 43.88
N ALA A 1146 -8.29 12.42 44.29
CA ALA A 1146 -7.52 13.33 43.44
C ALA A 1146 -6.49 12.62 42.53
N GLY A 1147 -6.61 11.30 42.38
CA GLY A 1147 -5.83 10.47 41.47
C GLY A 1147 -4.45 10.07 42.00
N THR A 1148 -3.41 10.35 41.22
CA THR A 1148 -2.04 9.82 41.41
C THR A 1148 -1.00 10.93 41.26
N GLN A 1149 0.04 10.95 42.11
CA GLN A 1149 1.22 11.81 41.92
C GLN A 1149 2.43 11.00 41.49
N ILE A 1150 3.26 11.58 40.63
CA ILE A 1150 4.49 11.00 40.09
C ILE A 1150 5.65 11.98 40.23
N GLU A 1151 6.83 11.52 40.68
CA GLU A 1151 7.97 12.39 41.00
C GLU A 1151 9.26 12.01 40.26
N ILE A 1152 9.62 12.72 39.18
CA ILE A 1152 10.92 12.51 38.52
C ILE A 1152 12.07 13.18 39.26
N THR A 1153 13.24 12.54 39.34
CA THR A 1153 14.54 13.18 39.62
C THR A 1153 15.43 13.17 38.34
N LEU A 1154 15.76 14.36 37.83
CA LEU A 1154 16.51 14.65 36.58
C LEU A 1154 17.81 15.46 36.85
N PRO A 1155 18.85 15.42 35.98
CA PRO A 1155 20.00 16.32 36.08
C PRO A 1155 19.68 17.78 35.68
N ARG A 1156 20.21 18.73 36.45
CA ARG A 1156 20.03 20.18 36.27
C ARG A 1156 20.77 20.78 35.07
N GLN A 1157 21.84 20.14 34.59
CA GLN A 1157 22.67 20.65 33.48
C GLN A 1157 22.00 20.55 32.10
N LEU A 1158 20.91 19.79 31.99
CA LEU A 1158 20.07 19.76 30.79
C LEU A 1158 19.30 21.08 30.71
N ASN A 1159 19.69 21.94 29.78
CA ASN A 1159 19.19 23.31 29.67
C ASN A 1159 17.81 23.34 28.98
N ILE A 1160 16.78 22.87 29.70
CA ILE A 1160 15.43 22.61 29.19
C ILE A 1160 14.69 23.94 28.91
N LYS A 1161 14.67 24.36 27.63
CA LYS A 1161 13.81 25.47 27.17
C LYS A 1161 12.33 25.02 27.14
N LEU A 1162 11.57 25.44 28.14
CA LEU A 1162 10.14 25.17 28.29
C LEU A 1162 9.28 26.19 27.51
N ASN A 1163 9.19 26.03 26.18
CA ASN A 1163 8.23 26.79 25.36
C ASN A 1163 7.00 25.93 25.06
N SER A 1164 5.84 26.39 25.56
CA SER A 1164 4.45 25.95 25.27
C SER A 1164 4.25 24.45 25.00
#